data_AF-A0A7X8A3L3-F1
#
_entry.id   AF-A0A7X8A3L3-F1
#
_cell.length_a   1.000
_cell.length_b   1.000
_cell.length_c   1.000
_cell.angle_alpha   90.00
_cell.angle_beta   90.00
_cell.angle_gamma   90.00
#
_symmetry.space_group_name_H-M   'P 1'
#
loop_
_entity.id
_entity.type
_entity.pdbx_description
1 polymer ?
#
loop_
_entity_poly.entity_id
_entity_poly.type
_entity_poly.pdbx_seq_one_letter_code
_entity_poly.pdbx_strand_id
1 'polypeptide(L)'
;MKIIIALFLFSASVYCGNIESYRDYFEALISEKEGKYEKALEYYSKVISKDQDPYIYRSAMKLAMALGDVPKALEYSFKIVEKDSSSAENWYDYGNVLWAANKKEEAEKAFLNAVKNDPEYAEAYYQLASLNPYEIKKAMYYLNKLIELRPDLKADAYMRAAEIYYNNKDAAKAVEYLKKSAAEDPFYARPRYMLALYYEDTGNWKSALSMYEQIYSADSSNSEVLIKMGEIYLSKLDDKENAEKYFLKAYNISPKNPQSLYWLSALSEIKKDYEKALFYAQRLNEVSPGPANCVKIGYYKSVLNDIKGAVEILSKAYEKWPDNYELAYFLGLGYDDLKEDKKSRFYLEKAVKLKTDYTDARMQLAVLCERMKDTACFKENFEKVIEKEPDNHMALNYLGYSLADRGIDLEYSQKLIEKALSYQPENSAYLDSMSWVLYKKGDYNSALTYIEKALSGGEEDPTVLSHAGDIYFSLKDYSSAWKYYAISNLIKPDKKISSKAQKTFKKAENPNIFYDFLAKKYEFYSPHETECSAVFVFAGKKISADCHISFKDNGDFHIIFYDPLMSPSFYFSFEKEELKMKLPPQVRDNPKIYEYFAQAAKLMRFIFSSKAGDSKEKEGKKIYLTKEKDFFKKIKTSLGLKAYLKRNYYGGKIWVENLKLKFPRGEADIYFGRDR
;
A
#
# COMPACT_ATOMS: atom_id res chain seq x y z
N MET A 1 -45.45 -26.83 -49.98
CA MET A 1 -44.32 -26.00 -49.50
C MET A 1 -43.13 -26.81 -48.99
N LYS A 2 -43.31 -27.80 -48.08
CA LYS A 2 -42.21 -28.68 -47.62
C LYS A 2 -41.51 -29.49 -48.73
N ILE A 3 -42.25 -29.89 -49.78
CA ILE A 3 -41.69 -30.58 -50.96
C ILE A 3 -40.95 -29.62 -51.91
N ILE A 4 -41.33 -28.33 -51.91
CA ILE A 4 -40.70 -27.30 -52.77
C ILE A 4 -39.37 -26.83 -52.17
N ILE A 5 -39.23 -26.85 -50.83
CA ILE A 5 -37.96 -26.64 -50.14
C ILE A 5 -37.00 -27.82 -50.38
N ALA A 6 -37.51 -29.04 -50.51
CA ALA A 6 -36.70 -30.22 -50.87
C ALA A 6 -36.11 -30.12 -52.29
N LEU A 7 -36.76 -29.40 -53.21
CA LEU A 7 -36.26 -29.18 -54.57
C LEU A 7 -35.18 -28.08 -54.66
N PHE A 8 -35.15 -27.14 -53.72
CA PHE A 8 -34.09 -26.11 -53.64
C PHE A 8 -32.82 -26.57 -52.90
N LEU A 9 -32.85 -27.77 -52.28
CA LEU A 9 -31.70 -28.44 -51.65
C LEU A 9 -31.02 -29.45 -52.58
N PHE A 10 -31.26 -29.38 -53.89
CA PHE A 10 -30.43 -30.09 -54.88
C PHE A 10 -29.07 -29.39 -55.03
N SER A 11 -28.21 -29.54 -54.03
CA SER A 11 -26.78 -29.69 -54.30
C SER A 11 -26.59 -31.14 -54.76
N ALA A 12 -26.45 -31.33 -56.07
CA ALA A 12 -26.42 -32.60 -56.79
C ALA A 12 -25.32 -33.58 -56.34
N SER A 13 -25.41 -34.20 -55.17
CA SER A 13 -24.31 -35.06 -54.67
C SER A 13 -24.69 -36.29 -53.84
N VAL A 14 -25.93 -36.46 -53.38
CA VAL A 14 -26.32 -37.67 -52.60
C VAL A 14 -27.34 -38.48 -53.37
N TYR A 15 -26.93 -39.66 -53.82
CA TYR A 15 -27.82 -40.64 -54.43
C TYR A 15 -28.28 -41.58 -53.32
N CYS A 16 -29.58 -41.54 -52.97
CA CYS A 16 -30.16 -42.52 -52.06
C CYS A 16 -30.95 -43.55 -52.87
N GLY A 17 -30.66 -44.85 -52.70
CA GLY A 17 -31.20 -45.94 -53.51
C GLY A 17 -32.72 -46.15 -53.41
N ASN A 18 -33.42 -45.53 -52.45
CA ASN A 18 -34.88 -45.55 -52.34
C ASN A 18 -35.46 -44.36 -51.55
N ILE A 19 -36.78 -44.17 -51.63
CA ILE A 19 -37.50 -43.01 -51.04
C ILE A 19 -37.42 -42.98 -49.50
N GLU A 20 -37.33 -44.14 -48.86
CA GLU A 20 -37.17 -44.25 -47.41
C GLU A 20 -35.79 -43.77 -46.96
N SER A 21 -34.75 -44.06 -47.74
CA SER A 21 -33.38 -43.63 -47.47
C SER A 21 -33.24 -42.12 -47.62
N TYR A 22 -33.92 -41.52 -48.62
CA TYR A 22 -34.02 -40.05 -48.71
C TYR A 22 -34.75 -39.45 -47.50
N ARG A 23 -35.86 -40.04 -47.05
CA ARG A 23 -36.58 -39.57 -45.86
C ARG A 23 -35.69 -39.61 -44.62
N ASP A 24 -35.05 -40.75 -44.37
CA ASP A 24 -34.19 -40.93 -43.20
C ASP A 24 -32.97 -40.00 -43.27
N TYR A 25 -32.43 -39.71 -44.47
CA TYR A 25 -31.37 -38.72 -44.67
C TYR A 25 -31.82 -37.28 -44.36
N PHE A 26 -33.02 -36.87 -44.80
CA PHE A 26 -33.56 -35.55 -44.45
C PHE A 26 -33.83 -35.42 -42.95
N GLU A 27 -34.31 -36.47 -42.30
CA GLU A 27 -34.49 -36.51 -40.85
C GLU A 27 -33.16 -36.38 -40.09
N ALA A 28 -32.08 -36.95 -40.63
CA ALA A 28 -30.73 -36.77 -40.11
C ALA A 28 -30.29 -35.29 -40.19
N LEU A 29 -30.41 -34.67 -41.37
CA LEU A 29 -30.06 -33.25 -41.58
C LEU A 29 -30.87 -32.30 -40.70
N ILE A 30 -32.18 -32.53 -40.56
CA ILE A 30 -33.05 -31.73 -39.70
C ILE A 30 -32.61 -31.87 -38.24
N SER A 31 -32.38 -33.10 -37.78
CA SER A 31 -31.95 -33.36 -36.40
C SER A 31 -30.59 -32.71 -36.11
N GLU A 32 -29.67 -32.71 -37.08
CA GLU A 32 -28.38 -32.04 -36.97
C GLU A 32 -28.53 -30.52 -36.86
N LYS A 33 -29.40 -29.91 -37.69
CA LYS A 33 -29.72 -28.47 -37.61
C LYS A 33 -30.40 -28.07 -36.30
N GLU A 34 -31.14 -28.97 -35.68
CA GLU A 34 -31.77 -28.78 -34.37
C GLU A 34 -30.81 -29.04 -33.18
N GLY A 35 -29.55 -29.43 -33.45
CA GLY A 35 -28.56 -29.77 -32.42
C GLY A 35 -28.80 -31.12 -31.73
N LYS A 36 -29.66 -31.97 -32.29
CA LYS A 36 -30.00 -33.31 -31.78
C LYS A 36 -29.06 -34.35 -32.41
N TYR A 37 -27.78 -34.27 -32.05
CA TYR A 37 -26.70 -34.98 -32.73
C TYR A 37 -26.78 -36.51 -32.61
N GLU A 38 -27.18 -37.05 -31.46
CA GLU A 38 -27.34 -38.50 -31.28
C GLU A 38 -28.45 -39.03 -32.19
N LYS A 39 -29.57 -38.31 -32.27
CA LYS A 39 -30.71 -38.66 -33.13
C LYS A 39 -30.34 -38.55 -34.61
N ALA A 40 -29.59 -37.51 -34.99
CA ALA A 40 -29.08 -37.37 -36.36
C ALA A 40 -28.18 -38.56 -36.73
N LEU A 41 -27.31 -39.01 -35.82
CA LEU A 41 -26.42 -40.14 -36.04
C LEU A 41 -27.19 -41.47 -36.19
N GLU A 42 -28.26 -41.67 -35.43
CA GLU A 42 -29.15 -42.83 -35.60
C GLU A 42 -29.80 -42.85 -36.98
N TYR A 43 -30.28 -41.71 -37.47
CA TYR A 43 -30.86 -41.61 -38.81
C TYR A 43 -29.80 -41.84 -39.90
N TYR A 44 -28.60 -41.27 -39.78
CA TYR A 44 -27.51 -41.57 -40.71
C TYR A 44 -27.16 -43.07 -40.71
N SER A 45 -27.15 -43.73 -39.54
CA SER A 45 -26.90 -45.17 -39.43
C SER A 45 -27.97 -46.01 -40.14
N LYS A 46 -29.25 -45.60 -40.06
CA LYS A 46 -30.35 -46.23 -40.80
C LYS A 46 -30.18 -46.07 -42.31
N VAL A 47 -29.75 -44.89 -42.77
CA VAL A 47 -29.46 -44.65 -44.18
C VAL A 47 -28.29 -45.52 -44.64
N ILE A 48 -27.19 -45.54 -43.88
CA ILE A 48 -25.98 -46.35 -44.15
C ILE A 48 -26.31 -47.85 -44.30
N SER A 49 -27.27 -48.36 -43.53
CA SER A 49 -27.70 -49.77 -43.63
C SER A 49 -28.38 -50.13 -44.95
N LYS A 50 -28.90 -49.14 -45.67
CA LYS A 50 -29.63 -49.29 -46.94
C LYS A 50 -28.82 -48.79 -48.13
N ASP A 51 -28.00 -47.76 -47.91
CA ASP A 51 -27.21 -47.08 -48.93
C ASP A 51 -25.80 -46.82 -48.40
N GLN A 52 -24.79 -47.25 -49.15
CA GLN A 52 -23.39 -47.17 -48.75
C GLN A 52 -22.63 -46.05 -49.47
N ASP A 53 -23.30 -44.93 -49.77
CA ASP A 53 -22.71 -43.73 -50.35
C ASP A 53 -21.64 -43.10 -49.43
N PRO A 54 -20.39 -42.89 -49.91
CA PRO A 54 -19.31 -42.25 -49.15
C PRO A 54 -19.65 -40.88 -48.55
N TYR A 55 -20.51 -40.08 -49.19
CA TYR A 55 -20.94 -38.78 -48.66
C TYR A 55 -21.71 -38.93 -47.35
N ILE A 56 -22.54 -39.97 -47.23
CA ILE A 56 -23.36 -40.24 -46.04
C ILE A 56 -22.48 -40.75 -44.90
N TYR A 57 -21.52 -41.63 -45.21
CA TYR A 57 -20.51 -42.05 -44.24
C TYR A 57 -19.69 -40.86 -43.73
N ARG A 58 -19.34 -39.89 -44.60
CA ARG A 58 -18.59 -38.70 -44.18
C ARG A 58 -19.38 -37.82 -43.21
N SER A 59 -20.67 -37.60 -43.48
CA SER A 59 -21.55 -36.87 -42.56
C SER A 59 -21.68 -37.59 -41.22
N ALA A 60 -21.89 -38.92 -41.24
CA ALA A 60 -21.97 -39.74 -40.04
C ALA A 60 -20.65 -39.74 -39.25
N MET A 61 -19.51 -39.81 -39.93
CA MET A 61 -18.17 -39.75 -39.34
C MET A 61 -17.94 -38.41 -38.62
N LYS A 62 -18.22 -37.28 -39.27
CA LYS A 62 -18.06 -35.94 -38.67
C LYS A 62 -18.93 -35.78 -37.42
N LEU A 63 -20.15 -36.29 -37.46
CA LEU A 63 -21.07 -36.24 -36.34
C LEU A 63 -20.64 -37.16 -35.19
N ALA A 64 -20.17 -38.38 -35.49
CA ALA A 64 -19.60 -39.28 -34.49
C ALA A 64 -18.38 -38.65 -33.80
N MET A 65 -17.51 -37.97 -34.56
CA MET A 65 -16.39 -37.18 -34.03
C MET A 65 -16.86 -36.06 -33.10
N ALA A 66 -17.90 -35.31 -33.48
CA ALA A 66 -18.46 -34.23 -32.65
C ALA A 66 -19.07 -34.75 -31.33
N LEU A 67 -19.61 -35.97 -31.33
CA LEU A 67 -20.15 -36.67 -30.16
C LEU A 67 -19.08 -37.35 -29.31
N GLY A 68 -17.81 -37.39 -29.76
CA GLY A 68 -16.74 -38.14 -29.11
C GLY A 68 -16.82 -39.67 -29.28
N ASP A 69 -17.69 -40.16 -30.17
CA ASP A 69 -17.80 -41.59 -30.51
C ASP A 69 -16.72 -41.97 -31.54
N VAL A 70 -15.47 -41.98 -31.07
CA VAL A 70 -14.27 -42.28 -31.87
C VAL A 70 -14.33 -43.67 -32.52
N PRO A 71 -14.84 -44.74 -31.86
CA PRO A 71 -14.98 -46.05 -32.50
C PRO A 71 -15.89 -46.03 -33.74
N LYS A 72 -17.07 -45.39 -33.68
CA LYS A 72 -17.92 -45.27 -34.87
C LYS A 72 -17.31 -44.38 -35.94
N ALA A 73 -16.65 -43.29 -35.54
CA ALA A 73 -15.94 -42.44 -36.50
C ALA A 73 -14.87 -43.23 -37.25
N LEU A 74 -14.12 -44.12 -36.57
CA LEU A 74 -13.12 -44.99 -37.20
C LEU A 74 -13.74 -45.98 -38.18
N GLU A 75 -14.87 -46.59 -37.80
CA GLU A 75 -15.60 -47.50 -38.70
C GLU A 75 -16.05 -46.78 -39.97
N TYR A 76 -16.72 -45.64 -39.83
CA TYR A 76 -17.23 -44.87 -40.97
C TYR A 76 -16.11 -44.32 -41.85
N SER A 77 -15.05 -43.77 -41.26
CA SER A 77 -13.91 -43.26 -42.01
C SER A 77 -13.15 -44.35 -42.78
N PHE A 78 -13.00 -45.55 -42.20
CA PHE A 78 -12.43 -46.70 -42.91
C PHE A 78 -13.32 -47.13 -44.09
N LYS A 79 -14.64 -47.15 -43.92
CA LYS A 79 -15.60 -47.47 -44.98
C LYS A 79 -15.52 -46.50 -46.16
N ILE A 80 -15.31 -45.21 -45.90
CA ILE A 80 -15.11 -44.19 -46.95
C ILE A 80 -13.89 -44.55 -47.82
N VAL A 81 -12.76 -44.90 -47.20
CA VAL A 81 -11.53 -45.29 -47.90
C VAL A 81 -11.67 -46.63 -48.62
N GLU A 82 -12.39 -47.61 -48.04
CA GLU A 82 -12.66 -48.90 -48.68
C GLU A 82 -13.45 -48.74 -49.99
N LYS A 83 -14.37 -47.77 -50.04
CA LYS A 83 -15.19 -47.48 -51.22
C LYS A 83 -14.42 -46.76 -52.31
N ASP A 84 -13.59 -45.79 -51.94
CA ASP A 84 -12.72 -45.08 -52.86
C ASP A 84 -11.38 -44.77 -52.20
N SER A 85 -10.41 -45.63 -52.49
CA SER A 85 -9.03 -45.51 -52.03
C SER A 85 -8.17 -44.63 -52.94
N SER A 86 -8.72 -44.09 -54.02
CA SER A 86 -8.03 -43.17 -54.93
C SER A 86 -8.22 -41.70 -54.54
N SER A 87 -9.26 -41.37 -53.77
CA SER A 87 -9.50 -40.02 -53.26
C SER A 87 -8.54 -39.65 -52.12
N ALA A 88 -7.84 -38.52 -52.27
CA ALA A 88 -6.99 -37.97 -51.23
C ALA A 88 -7.78 -37.46 -50.01
N GLU A 89 -8.95 -36.85 -50.24
CA GLU A 89 -9.85 -36.37 -49.19
C GLU A 89 -10.29 -37.52 -48.27
N ASN A 90 -10.58 -38.70 -48.83
CA ASN A 90 -10.97 -39.89 -48.06
C ASN A 90 -9.84 -40.35 -47.12
N TRP A 91 -8.62 -40.43 -47.63
CA TRP A 91 -7.45 -40.78 -46.82
C TRP A 91 -7.12 -39.72 -45.77
N TYR A 92 -7.34 -38.43 -46.08
CA TYR A 92 -7.18 -37.33 -45.13
C TYR A 92 -8.20 -37.41 -43.99
N ASP A 93 -9.48 -37.58 -44.29
CA ASP A 93 -10.53 -37.77 -43.30
C ASP A 93 -10.22 -38.97 -42.38
N TYR A 94 -9.82 -40.10 -42.96
CA TYR A 94 -9.41 -41.28 -42.20
C TYR A 94 -8.19 -41.03 -41.32
N GLY A 95 -7.18 -40.32 -41.83
CA GLY A 95 -6.01 -39.92 -41.05
C GLY A 95 -6.36 -39.05 -39.84
N ASN A 96 -7.29 -38.09 -39.98
CA ASN A 96 -7.74 -37.24 -38.88
C ASN A 96 -8.45 -38.05 -37.78
N VAL A 97 -9.28 -39.01 -38.17
CA VAL A 97 -9.97 -39.87 -37.19
C VAL A 97 -8.98 -40.81 -36.50
N LEU A 98 -8.02 -41.39 -37.23
CA LEU A 98 -6.94 -42.20 -36.65
C LEU A 98 -6.10 -41.39 -35.66
N TRP A 99 -5.81 -40.13 -35.97
CA TRP A 99 -5.11 -39.24 -35.06
C TRP A 99 -5.90 -38.99 -33.78
N ALA A 100 -7.20 -38.70 -33.89
CA ALA A 100 -8.09 -38.54 -32.73
C ALA A 100 -8.24 -39.83 -31.90
N ALA A 101 -8.13 -41.00 -32.54
CA ALA A 101 -8.05 -42.30 -31.88
C ALA A 101 -6.68 -42.62 -31.25
N ASN A 102 -5.77 -41.65 -31.21
CA ASN A 102 -4.40 -41.80 -30.72
C ASN A 102 -3.57 -42.86 -31.48
N LYS A 103 -3.95 -43.18 -32.72
CA LYS A 103 -3.27 -44.13 -33.60
C LYS A 103 -2.33 -43.40 -34.55
N LYS A 104 -1.29 -42.80 -33.97
CA LYS A 104 -0.40 -41.84 -34.64
C LYS A 104 0.30 -42.37 -35.89
N GLU A 105 0.81 -43.60 -35.83
CA GLU A 105 1.54 -44.24 -36.94
C GLU A 105 0.60 -44.61 -38.10
N GLU A 106 -0.62 -45.06 -37.78
CA GLU A 106 -1.65 -45.34 -38.78
C GLU A 106 -2.12 -44.04 -39.45
N ALA A 107 -2.32 -42.98 -38.66
CA ALA A 107 -2.70 -41.66 -39.16
C ALA A 107 -1.67 -41.12 -40.15
N GLU A 108 -0.38 -41.24 -39.83
CA GLU A 108 0.70 -40.83 -40.74
C GLU A 108 0.64 -41.58 -42.07
N LYS A 109 0.45 -42.91 -42.05
CA LYS A 109 0.29 -43.70 -43.28
C LYS A 109 -0.90 -43.25 -44.10
N ALA A 110 -2.03 -42.94 -43.45
CA ALA A 110 -3.23 -42.44 -44.13
C ALA A 110 -2.95 -41.08 -44.80
N PHE A 111 -2.33 -40.13 -44.11
CA PHE A 111 -1.96 -38.85 -44.72
C PHE A 111 -0.91 -38.98 -45.84
N LEU A 112 0.03 -39.93 -45.72
CA LEU A 112 0.97 -40.25 -46.81
C LEU A 112 0.25 -40.80 -48.04
N ASN A 113 -0.80 -41.62 -47.87
CA ASN A 113 -1.64 -42.06 -48.98
C ASN A 113 -2.43 -40.89 -49.58
N ALA A 114 -2.91 -39.94 -48.77
CA ALA A 114 -3.58 -38.74 -49.27
C ALA A 114 -2.69 -37.95 -50.24
N VAL A 115 -1.46 -37.60 -49.81
CA VAL A 115 -0.51 -36.85 -50.68
C VAL A 115 0.06 -37.68 -51.83
N LYS A 116 0.01 -39.02 -51.74
CA LYS A 116 0.38 -39.91 -52.85
C LYS A 116 -0.68 -39.88 -53.95
N ASN A 117 -1.95 -39.87 -53.56
CA ASN A 117 -3.08 -39.86 -54.49
C ASN A 117 -3.29 -38.49 -55.11
N ASP A 118 -3.08 -37.42 -54.33
CA ASP A 118 -3.10 -36.04 -54.81
C ASP A 118 -1.94 -35.25 -54.15
N PRO A 119 -0.83 -35.05 -54.87
CA PRO A 119 0.30 -34.27 -54.38
C PRO A 119 -0.01 -32.79 -54.11
N GLU A 120 -1.13 -32.26 -54.62
CA GLU A 120 -1.58 -30.88 -54.39
C GLU A 120 -2.54 -30.73 -53.20
N TYR A 121 -2.89 -31.84 -52.53
CA TYR A 121 -3.77 -31.85 -51.36
C TYR A 121 -3.06 -31.27 -50.11
N ALA A 122 -3.06 -29.94 -50.03
CA ALA A 122 -2.28 -29.13 -49.09
C ALA A 122 -2.54 -29.47 -47.61
N GLU A 123 -3.79 -29.73 -47.23
CA GLU A 123 -4.22 -29.98 -45.85
C GLU A 123 -3.50 -31.20 -45.24
N ALA A 124 -3.21 -32.24 -46.03
CA ALA A 124 -2.50 -33.42 -45.56
C ALA A 124 -1.04 -33.11 -45.17
N TYR A 125 -0.37 -32.17 -45.86
CA TYR A 125 0.98 -31.75 -45.50
C TYR A 125 1.04 -31.05 -44.13
N TYR A 126 0.02 -30.25 -43.79
CA TYR A 126 -0.08 -29.66 -42.45
C TYR A 126 -0.16 -30.73 -41.36
N GLN A 127 -0.98 -31.77 -41.57
CA GLN A 127 -1.12 -32.87 -40.61
C GLN A 127 0.16 -33.73 -40.53
N LEU A 128 0.82 -34.00 -41.65
CA LEU A 128 2.08 -34.73 -41.68
C LEU A 128 3.21 -34.01 -40.93
N ALA A 129 3.29 -32.69 -41.05
CA ALA A 129 4.19 -31.87 -40.23
C ALA A 129 3.82 -31.98 -38.74
N SER A 130 2.52 -31.99 -38.45
CA SER A 130 1.97 -31.99 -37.10
C SER A 130 2.23 -33.28 -36.33
N LEU A 131 2.19 -34.42 -37.02
CA LEU A 131 2.47 -35.74 -36.46
C LEU A 131 3.95 -35.98 -36.18
N ASN A 132 4.86 -35.22 -36.80
CA ASN A 132 6.29 -35.46 -36.69
C ASN A 132 7.02 -34.33 -35.92
N PRO A 133 6.56 -33.90 -34.72
CA PRO A 133 7.05 -32.68 -34.11
C PRO A 133 8.52 -32.77 -33.65
N TYR A 134 9.10 -33.96 -33.52
CA TYR A 134 10.50 -34.15 -33.13
C TYR A 134 11.43 -34.42 -34.34
N GLU A 135 10.86 -34.77 -35.50
CA GLU A 135 11.61 -34.95 -36.74
C GLU A 135 11.64 -33.63 -37.52
N ILE A 136 12.35 -32.64 -37.00
CA ILE A 136 12.34 -31.25 -37.48
C ILE A 136 12.53 -31.17 -39.00
N LYS A 137 13.50 -31.90 -39.58
CA LYS A 137 13.77 -31.89 -41.03
C LYS A 137 12.54 -32.33 -41.84
N LYS A 138 11.86 -33.38 -41.39
CA LYS A 138 10.70 -33.96 -42.05
C LYS A 138 9.48 -33.03 -41.90
N ALA A 139 9.25 -32.51 -40.70
CA ALA A 139 8.17 -31.57 -40.47
C ALA A 139 8.33 -30.27 -41.28
N MET A 140 9.54 -29.73 -41.34
CA MET A 140 9.82 -28.53 -42.15
C MET A 140 9.67 -28.79 -43.66
N TYR A 141 10.01 -29.99 -44.15
CA TYR A 141 9.74 -30.36 -45.54
C TYR A 141 8.24 -30.26 -45.86
N TYR A 142 7.39 -30.84 -45.01
CA TYR A 142 5.93 -30.79 -45.22
C TYR A 142 5.37 -29.37 -45.06
N LEU A 143 5.83 -28.58 -44.10
CA LEU A 143 5.42 -27.17 -43.97
C LEU A 143 5.82 -26.32 -45.17
N ASN A 144 7.01 -26.54 -45.74
CA ASN A 144 7.42 -25.85 -46.97
C ASN A 144 6.55 -26.25 -48.16
N LYS A 145 6.18 -27.54 -48.28
CA LYS A 145 5.23 -28.01 -49.30
C LYS A 145 3.84 -27.37 -49.15
N LEU A 146 3.35 -27.25 -47.91
CA LEU A 146 2.12 -26.52 -47.62
C LEU A 146 2.20 -25.06 -48.10
N ILE A 147 3.30 -24.36 -47.81
CA ILE A 147 3.49 -22.96 -48.23
C ILE A 147 3.56 -22.83 -49.76
N GLU A 148 4.20 -23.78 -50.45
CA GLU A 148 4.27 -23.80 -51.92
C GLU A 148 2.88 -23.94 -52.55
N LEU A 149 2.03 -24.81 -52.00
CA LEU A 149 0.68 -25.09 -52.51
C LEU A 149 -0.35 -24.05 -52.07
N ARG A 150 -0.23 -23.54 -50.85
CA ARG A 150 -1.16 -22.62 -50.20
C ARG A 150 -0.42 -21.45 -49.54
N PRO A 151 0.03 -20.46 -50.35
CA PRO A 151 0.70 -19.27 -49.82
C PRO A 151 -0.14 -18.45 -48.83
N ASP A 152 -1.47 -18.58 -48.89
CA ASP A 152 -2.41 -17.98 -47.95
C ASP A 152 -2.29 -18.56 -46.53
N LEU A 153 -1.79 -19.79 -46.38
CA LEU A 153 -1.59 -20.46 -45.08
C LEU A 153 -0.18 -20.27 -44.52
N LYS A 154 0.63 -19.39 -45.12
CA LYS A 154 2.03 -19.19 -44.74
C LYS A 154 2.21 -18.71 -43.30
N ALA A 155 1.30 -17.87 -42.81
CA ALA A 155 1.29 -17.42 -41.42
C ALA A 155 1.12 -18.60 -40.44
N ASP A 156 0.16 -19.50 -40.69
CA ASP A 156 -0.08 -20.71 -39.89
C ASP A 156 1.03 -21.75 -40.01
N ALA A 157 1.59 -21.91 -41.21
CA ALA A 157 2.72 -22.82 -41.42
C ALA A 157 3.96 -22.38 -40.62
N TYR A 158 4.27 -21.08 -40.60
CA TYR A 158 5.34 -20.53 -39.77
C TYR A 158 5.04 -20.59 -38.28
N MET A 159 3.79 -20.38 -37.88
CA MET A 159 3.35 -20.57 -36.50
C MET A 159 3.60 -22.02 -36.05
N ARG A 160 3.23 -23.00 -36.89
CA ARG A 160 3.46 -24.42 -36.60
C ARG A 160 4.95 -24.77 -36.56
N ALA A 161 5.76 -24.21 -37.46
CA ALA A 161 7.21 -24.35 -37.42
C ALA A 161 7.78 -23.84 -36.09
N ALA A 162 7.32 -22.69 -35.61
CA ALA A 162 7.75 -22.14 -34.33
C ALA A 162 7.43 -23.06 -33.15
N GLU A 163 6.23 -23.65 -33.10
CA GLU A 163 5.84 -24.62 -32.07
C GLU A 163 6.74 -25.88 -32.09
N ILE A 164 7.07 -26.37 -33.29
CA ILE A 164 7.99 -27.49 -33.47
C ILE A 164 9.36 -27.15 -32.87
N TYR A 165 9.96 -26.01 -33.24
CA TYR A 165 11.25 -25.62 -32.68
C TYR A 165 11.19 -25.36 -31.17
N TYR A 166 10.11 -24.76 -30.68
CA TYR A 166 9.89 -24.54 -29.24
C TYR A 166 9.87 -25.86 -28.47
N ASN A 167 9.11 -26.85 -28.95
CA ASN A 167 9.03 -28.17 -28.32
C ASN A 167 10.35 -28.95 -28.37
N ASN A 168 11.22 -28.65 -29.33
CA ASN A 168 12.58 -29.19 -29.43
C ASN A 168 13.62 -28.34 -28.68
N LYS A 169 13.20 -27.37 -27.87
CA LYS A 169 14.06 -26.49 -27.06
C LYS A 169 15.01 -25.60 -27.88
N ASP A 170 14.73 -25.40 -29.16
CA ASP A 170 15.46 -24.44 -30.01
C ASP A 170 14.71 -23.10 -30.01
N ALA A 171 14.92 -22.34 -28.93
CA ALA A 171 14.26 -21.05 -28.74
C ALA A 171 14.63 -20.03 -29.83
N ALA A 172 15.86 -20.07 -30.35
CA ALA A 172 16.32 -19.14 -31.38
C ALA A 172 15.52 -19.32 -32.68
N LYS A 173 15.35 -20.58 -33.12
CA LYS A 173 14.53 -20.89 -34.29
C LYS A 173 13.05 -20.67 -34.04
N ALA A 174 12.55 -21.00 -32.85
CA ALA A 174 11.16 -20.72 -32.49
C ALA A 174 10.83 -19.23 -32.68
N VAL A 175 11.66 -18.34 -32.11
CA VAL A 175 11.50 -16.89 -32.25
C VAL A 175 11.65 -16.41 -33.69
N GLU A 176 12.58 -16.98 -34.47
CA GLU A 176 12.71 -16.69 -35.90
C GLU A 176 11.39 -16.95 -36.65
N TYR A 177 10.80 -18.13 -36.44
CA TYR A 177 9.56 -18.52 -37.11
C TYR A 177 8.32 -17.79 -36.58
N LEU A 178 8.25 -17.45 -35.29
CA LEU A 178 7.20 -16.58 -34.77
C LEU A 178 7.23 -15.20 -35.41
N LYS A 179 8.44 -14.61 -35.60
CA LYS A 179 8.60 -13.33 -36.29
C LYS A 179 8.17 -13.41 -37.76
N LYS A 180 8.51 -14.51 -38.45
CA LYS A 180 8.03 -14.75 -39.82
C LYS A 180 6.51 -14.84 -39.85
N SER A 181 5.90 -15.64 -38.97
CA SER A 181 4.45 -15.79 -38.88
C SER A 181 3.73 -14.45 -38.64
N ALA A 182 4.20 -13.67 -37.66
CA ALA A 182 3.64 -12.35 -37.36
C ALA A 182 3.79 -11.33 -38.51
N ALA A 183 4.82 -11.47 -39.36
CA ALA A 183 5.04 -10.59 -40.50
C ALA A 183 4.13 -10.91 -41.70
N GLU A 184 3.70 -12.17 -41.86
CA GLU A 184 2.78 -12.55 -42.94
C GLU A 184 1.34 -12.10 -42.66
N ASP A 185 0.90 -12.15 -41.40
CA ASP A 185 -0.43 -11.69 -41.00
C ASP A 185 -0.37 -10.68 -39.83
N PRO A 186 -0.58 -9.38 -40.10
CA PRO A 186 -0.68 -8.33 -39.09
C PRO A 186 -1.75 -8.54 -38.01
N PHE A 187 -2.81 -9.29 -38.32
CA PHE A 187 -3.95 -9.53 -37.41
C PHE A 187 -3.82 -10.85 -36.64
N TYR A 188 -2.84 -11.70 -36.97
CA TYR A 188 -2.62 -12.95 -36.25
C TYR A 188 -2.02 -12.70 -34.87
N ALA A 189 -2.88 -12.71 -33.84
CA ALA A 189 -2.49 -12.38 -32.47
C ALA A 189 -1.57 -13.44 -31.83
N ARG A 190 -1.76 -14.72 -32.14
CA ARG A 190 -1.08 -15.85 -31.51
C ARG A 190 0.46 -15.78 -31.59
N PRO A 191 1.10 -15.58 -32.76
CA PRO A 191 2.56 -15.50 -32.83
C PRO A 191 3.13 -14.30 -32.06
N ARG A 192 2.42 -13.16 -32.04
CA ARG A 192 2.81 -11.98 -31.24
C ARG A 192 2.72 -12.26 -29.75
N TYR A 193 1.67 -12.95 -29.30
CA TYR A 193 1.50 -13.30 -27.90
C TYR A 193 2.63 -14.23 -27.42
N MET A 194 2.98 -15.24 -28.22
CA MET A 194 4.13 -16.11 -27.91
C MET A 194 5.47 -15.35 -27.90
N LEU A 195 5.66 -14.40 -28.82
CA LEU A 195 6.83 -13.52 -28.78
C LEU A 195 6.84 -12.65 -27.52
N ALA A 196 5.69 -12.13 -27.10
CA ALA A 196 5.56 -11.34 -25.88
C ALA A 196 5.97 -12.15 -24.65
N LEU A 197 5.44 -13.37 -24.50
CA LEU A 197 5.82 -14.29 -23.42
C LEU A 197 7.31 -14.62 -23.43
N TYR A 198 7.89 -14.93 -24.59
CA TYR A 198 9.33 -15.15 -24.71
C TYR A 198 10.14 -13.92 -24.25
N TYR A 199 9.70 -12.71 -24.60
CA TYR A 199 10.36 -11.49 -24.16
C TYR A 199 10.16 -11.20 -22.67
N GLU A 200 9.03 -11.58 -22.07
CA GLU A 200 8.85 -11.54 -20.61
C GLU A 200 9.82 -12.49 -19.90
N ASP A 201 9.91 -13.73 -20.35
CA ASP A 201 10.79 -14.75 -19.75
C ASP A 201 12.27 -14.36 -19.84
N THR A 202 12.65 -13.66 -20.90
CA THR A 202 14.02 -13.15 -21.10
C THR A 202 14.26 -11.77 -20.48
N GLY A 203 13.27 -11.19 -19.81
CA GLY A 203 13.37 -9.88 -19.16
C GLY A 203 13.42 -8.68 -20.13
N ASN A 204 13.11 -8.90 -21.41
CA ASN A 204 13.04 -7.84 -22.41
C ASN A 204 11.64 -7.21 -22.45
N TRP A 205 11.30 -6.47 -21.39
CA TRP A 205 9.98 -5.87 -21.18
C TRP A 205 9.55 -4.93 -22.31
N LYS A 206 10.48 -4.20 -22.93
CA LYS A 206 10.16 -3.28 -24.04
C LYS A 206 9.68 -4.03 -25.28
N SER A 207 10.34 -5.15 -25.62
CA SER A 207 9.91 -5.98 -26.74
C SER A 207 8.60 -6.70 -26.44
N ALA A 208 8.38 -7.15 -25.20
CA ALA A 208 7.10 -7.72 -24.78
C ALA A 208 5.94 -6.72 -24.94
N LEU A 209 6.12 -5.50 -24.43
CA LEU A 209 5.12 -4.42 -24.57
C LEU A 209 4.83 -4.10 -26.04
N SER A 210 5.86 -4.04 -26.90
CA SER A 210 5.66 -3.81 -28.33
C SER A 210 4.82 -4.90 -29.00
N MET A 211 4.99 -6.17 -28.60
CA MET A 211 4.15 -7.26 -29.12
C MET A 211 2.70 -7.15 -28.65
N TYR A 212 2.47 -6.82 -27.37
CA TYR A 212 1.11 -6.58 -26.85
C TYR A 212 0.43 -5.37 -27.49
N GLU A 213 1.17 -4.29 -27.75
CA GLU A 213 0.66 -3.12 -28.46
C GLU A 213 0.19 -3.46 -29.88
N GLN A 214 0.93 -4.32 -30.58
CA GLN A 214 0.50 -4.78 -31.91
C GLN A 214 -0.77 -5.63 -31.83
N ILE A 215 -0.90 -6.52 -30.84
CA ILE A 215 -2.13 -7.31 -30.63
C ILE A 215 -3.31 -6.38 -30.35
N TYR A 216 -3.12 -5.41 -29.45
CA TYR A 216 -4.16 -4.42 -29.12
C TYR A 216 -4.53 -3.52 -30.31
N SER A 217 -3.58 -3.20 -31.18
CA SER A 217 -3.85 -2.40 -32.38
C SER A 217 -4.67 -3.16 -33.42
N ALA A 218 -4.50 -4.48 -33.50
CA ALA A 218 -5.29 -5.36 -34.35
C ALA A 218 -6.69 -5.64 -33.78
N ASP A 219 -6.79 -5.78 -32.45
CA ASP A 219 -8.06 -5.96 -31.73
C ASP A 219 -8.11 -5.04 -30.49
N SER A 220 -8.72 -3.86 -30.67
CA SER A 220 -8.86 -2.87 -29.60
C SER A 220 -9.84 -3.29 -28.49
N SER A 221 -10.53 -4.42 -28.63
CA SER A 221 -11.43 -4.98 -27.62
C SER A 221 -10.74 -6.00 -26.71
N ASN A 222 -9.49 -6.35 -27.00
CA ASN A 222 -8.73 -7.30 -26.18
C ASN A 222 -8.27 -6.66 -24.86
N SER A 223 -9.09 -6.84 -23.82
CA SER A 223 -8.78 -6.34 -22.47
C SER A 223 -7.66 -7.11 -21.76
N GLU A 224 -7.38 -8.35 -22.16
CA GLU A 224 -6.38 -9.20 -21.53
C GLU A 224 -4.96 -8.69 -21.79
N VAL A 225 -4.65 -8.29 -23.03
CA VAL A 225 -3.33 -7.73 -23.34
C VAL A 225 -3.10 -6.39 -22.65
N LEU A 226 -4.13 -5.57 -22.45
CA LEU A 226 -4.03 -4.32 -21.70
C LEU A 226 -3.71 -4.57 -20.22
N ILE A 227 -4.32 -5.61 -19.63
CA ILE A 227 -3.97 -6.05 -18.27
C ILE A 227 -2.51 -6.47 -18.21
N LYS A 228 -2.04 -7.29 -19.18
CA LYS A 228 -0.63 -7.72 -19.24
C LYS A 228 0.34 -6.55 -19.33
N MET A 229 0.02 -5.56 -20.17
CA MET A 229 0.81 -4.32 -20.24
C MET A 229 0.84 -3.60 -18.89
N GLY A 230 -0.31 -3.44 -18.23
CA GLY A 230 -0.38 -2.81 -16.91
C GLY A 230 0.42 -3.56 -15.83
N GLU A 231 0.39 -4.90 -15.84
CA GLU A 231 1.17 -5.77 -14.96
C GLU A 231 2.68 -5.55 -15.13
N ILE A 232 3.15 -5.44 -16.37
CA ILE A 232 4.56 -5.17 -16.71
C ILE A 232 4.98 -3.78 -16.21
N TYR A 233 4.19 -2.74 -16.51
CA TYR A 233 4.50 -1.38 -16.04
C TYR A 233 4.57 -1.31 -14.52
N LEU A 234 3.62 -1.92 -13.81
CA LEU A 234 3.58 -1.90 -12.35
C LEU A 234 4.73 -2.69 -11.72
N SER A 235 4.93 -3.93 -12.16
CA SER A 235 5.78 -4.89 -11.43
C SER A 235 7.22 -4.91 -11.90
N LYS A 236 7.49 -4.56 -13.16
CA LYS A 236 8.83 -4.68 -13.78
C LYS A 236 9.48 -3.32 -14.05
N LEU A 237 8.67 -2.29 -14.29
CA LEU A 237 9.16 -0.95 -14.61
C LEU A 237 8.91 0.07 -13.48
N ASP A 238 8.17 -0.31 -12.43
CA ASP A 238 7.70 0.57 -11.33
C ASP A 238 7.03 1.88 -11.83
N ASP A 239 6.40 1.81 -13.00
CA ASP A 239 5.72 2.93 -13.66
C ASP A 239 4.22 2.86 -13.36
N LYS A 240 3.85 3.50 -12.25
CA LYS A 240 2.50 3.46 -11.69
C LYS A 240 1.50 4.26 -12.52
N GLU A 241 1.97 5.22 -13.31
CA GLU A 241 1.16 6.06 -14.20
C GLU A 241 0.72 5.28 -15.44
N ASN A 242 1.66 4.61 -16.12
CA ASN A 242 1.31 3.78 -17.27
C ASN A 242 0.54 2.52 -16.85
N ALA A 243 0.86 1.93 -15.69
CA ALA A 243 0.06 0.84 -15.15
C ALA A 243 -1.42 1.24 -15.00
N GLU A 244 -1.69 2.38 -14.34
CA GLU A 244 -3.06 2.88 -14.17
C GLU A 244 -3.74 3.13 -15.51
N LYS A 245 -3.06 3.77 -16.46
CA LYS A 245 -3.57 4.03 -17.81
C LYS A 245 -4.06 2.74 -18.49
N TYR A 246 -3.26 1.67 -18.48
CA TYR A 246 -3.61 0.42 -19.16
C TYR A 246 -4.68 -0.38 -18.41
N PHE A 247 -4.65 -0.42 -17.07
CA PHE A 247 -5.73 -1.03 -16.29
C PHE A 247 -7.07 -0.30 -16.47
N LEU A 248 -7.08 1.04 -16.52
CA LEU A 248 -8.28 1.82 -16.80
C LEU A 248 -8.81 1.57 -18.21
N LYS A 249 -7.94 1.43 -19.22
CA LYS A 249 -8.37 1.03 -20.57
C LYS A 249 -9.04 -0.35 -20.57
N ALA A 250 -8.44 -1.33 -19.90
CA ALA A 250 -9.00 -2.68 -19.78
C ALA A 250 -10.38 -2.66 -19.08
N TYR A 251 -10.48 -1.89 -17.99
CA TYR A 251 -11.72 -1.68 -17.25
C TYR A 251 -12.79 -0.99 -18.09
N ASN A 252 -12.44 -0.01 -18.92
CA ASN A 252 -13.42 0.67 -19.79
C ASN A 252 -13.98 -0.25 -20.88
N ILE A 253 -13.20 -1.21 -21.38
CA ILE A 253 -13.65 -2.22 -22.34
C ILE A 253 -14.53 -3.26 -21.65
N SER A 254 -14.13 -3.72 -20.47
CA SER A 254 -14.85 -4.75 -19.71
C SER A 254 -14.96 -4.36 -18.24
N PRO A 255 -15.94 -3.52 -17.84
CA PRO A 255 -16.08 -3.00 -16.48
C PRO A 255 -16.41 -4.04 -15.40
N LYS A 256 -16.68 -5.28 -15.83
CA LYS A 256 -16.93 -6.44 -14.98
C LYS A 256 -15.79 -7.46 -15.06
N ASN A 257 -14.66 -7.18 -15.72
CA ASN A 257 -13.53 -8.10 -15.73
C ASN A 257 -12.85 -8.09 -14.33
N PRO A 258 -12.83 -9.22 -13.59
CA PRO A 258 -12.28 -9.26 -12.24
C PRO A 258 -10.80 -8.86 -12.14
N GLN A 259 -9.99 -9.21 -13.14
CA GLN A 259 -8.56 -8.93 -13.13
C GLN A 259 -8.27 -7.42 -13.25
N SER A 260 -9.03 -6.71 -14.09
CA SER A 260 -8.94 -5.24 -14.18
C SER A 260 -9.32 -4.55 -12.86
N LEU A 261 -10.39 -5.01 -12.21
CA LEU A 261 -10.86 -4.48 -10.93
C LEU A 261 -9.85 -4.77 -9.79
N TYR A 262 -9.29 -5.98 -9.79
CA TYR A 262 -8.25 -6.38 -8.84
C TYR A 262 -7.03 -5.46 -8.94
N TRP A 263 -6.48 -5.28 -10.14
CA TRP A 263 -5.29 -4.45 -10.32
C TRP A 263 -5.55 -2.97 -10.05
N LEU A 264 -6.72 -2.44 -10.41
CA LEU A 264 -7.08 -1.06 -10.06
C LEU A 264 -7.23 -0.88 -8.55
N SER A 265 -7.78 -1.87 -7.83
CA SER A 265 -7.82 -1.84 -6.36
C SER A 265 -6.43 -1.88 -5.75
N ALA A 266 -5.58 -2.82 -6.19
CA ALA A 266 -4.22 -2.98 -5.69
C ALA A 266 -3.32 -1.77 -6.00
N LEU A 267 -3.44 -1.19 -7.20
CA LEU A 267 -2.69 0.01 -7.57
C LEU A 267 -3.13 1.22 -6.74
N SER A 268 -4.44 1.35 -6.49
CA SER A 268 -4.98 2.41 -5.63
C SER A 268 -4.48 2.25 -4.18
N GLU A 269 -4.41 1.02 -3.67
CA GLU A 269 -3.80 0.68 -2.37
C GLU A 269 -2.32 1.10 -2.30
N ILE A 270 -1.52 0.76 -3.33
CA ILE A 270 -0.10 1.17 -3.43
C ILE A 270 0.04 2.70 -3.43
N LYS A 271 -0.86 3.41 -4.11
CA LYS A 271 -0.92 4.89 -4.14
C LYS A 271 -1.51 5.50 -2.87
N LYS A 272 -1.95 4.67 -1.91
CA LYS A 272 -2.66 5.07 -0.67
C LYS A 272 -3.97 5.84 -0.93
N ASP A 273 -4.55 5.67 -2.13
CA ASP A 273 -5.88 6.16 -2.48
C ASP A 273 -6.92 5.10 -2.06
N TYR A 274 -7.16 5.02 -0.75
CA TYR A 274 -8.01 3.98 -0.17
C TYR A 274 -9.49 4.12 -0.56
N GLU A 275 -9.94 5.31 -0.96
CA GLU A 275 -11.30 5.52 -1.48
C GLU A 275 -11.49 4.80 -2.82
N LYS A 276 -10.56 4.96 -3.76
CA LYS A 276 -10.60 4.20 -5.03
C LYS A 276 -10.32 2.72 -4.81
N ALA A 277 -9.40 2.38 -3.91
CA ALA A 277 -9.10 0.98 -3.58
C ALA A 277 -10.36 0.25 -3.10
N LEU A 278 -11.13 0.90 -2.22
CA LEU A 278 -12.42 0.43 -1.73
C LEU A 278 -13.46 0.32 -2.85
N PHE A 279 -13.60 1.35 -3.69
CA PHE A 279 -14.54 1.33 -4.82
C PHE A 279 -14.32 0.13 -5.75
N TYR A 280 -13.07 -0.09 -6.19
CA TYR A 280 -12.76 -1.21 -7.08
C TYR A 280 -12.85 -2.57 -6.39
N ALA A 281 -12.48 -2.67 -5.11
CA ALA A 281 -12.62 -3.91 -4.35
C ALA A 281 -14.09 -4.31 -4.14
N GLN A 282 -14.98 -3.35 -3.90
CA GLN A 282 -16.42 -3.61 -3.79
C GLN A 282 -16.98 -4.17 -5.11
N ARG A 283 -16.66 -3.53 -6.24
CA ARG A 283 -17.06 -4.03 -7.57
C ARG A 283 -16.46 -5.40 -7.89
N LEU A 284 -15.20 -5.63 -7.50
CA LEU A 284 -14.59 -6.95 -7.63
C LEU A 284 -15.38 -8.00 -6.86
N ASN A 285 -15.77 -7.70 -5.62
CA ASN A 285 -16.55 -8.62 -4.78
C ASN A 285 -17.99 -8.83 -5.29
N GLU A 286 -18.56 -7.88 -6.04
CA GLU A 286 -19.87 -8.06 -6.69
C GLU A 286 -19.78 -9.08 -7.85
N VAL A 287 -18.71 -9.04 -8.64
CA VAL A 287 -18.52 -9.96 -9.78
C VAL A 287 -17.95 -11.30 -9.34
N SER A 288 -17.01 -11.28 -8.40
CA SER A 288 -16.31 -12.46 -7.88
C SER A 288 -16.30 -12.40 -6.35
N PRO A 289 -17.41 -12.80 -5.68
CA PRO A 289 -17.50 -12.76 -4.24
C PRO A 289 -16.52 -13.73 -3.57
N GLY A 290 -15.76 -13.27 -2.58
CA GLY A 290 -14.82 -14.13 -1.88
C GLY A 290 -14.30 -13.55 -0.56
N PRO A 291 -13.82 -14.41 0.37
CA PRO A 291 -13.37 -13.97 1.69
C PRO A 291 -12.20 -12.98 1.61
N ALA A 292 -11.24 -13.21 0.72
CA ALA A 292 -10.09 -12.31 0.52
C ALA A 292 -10.53 -10.89 0.08
N ASN A 293 -11.55 -10.79 -0.77
CA ASN A 293 -12.08 -9.50 -1.20
C ASN A 293 -12.80 -8.79 -0.03
N CYS A 294 -13.58 -9.53 0.77
CA CYS A 294 -14.20 -8.99 1.98
C CYS A 294 -13.17 -8.50 3.01
N VAL A 295 -12.05 -9.23 3.19
CA VAL A 295 -10.92 -8.81 4.03
C VAL A 295 -10.35 -7.48 3.54
N LYS A 296 -10.03 -7.36 2.24
CA LYS A 296 -9.53 -6.09 1.66
C LYS A 296 -10.51 -4.93 1.84
N ILE A 297 -11.81 -5.15 1.59
CA ILE A 297 -12.85 -4.14 1.78
C ILE A 297 -12.91 -3.71 3.25
N GLY A 298 -12.88 -4.68 4.19
CA GLY A 298 -12.85 -4.41 5.63
C GLY A 298 -11.63 -3.59 6.02
N TYR A 299 -10.44 -3.98 5.56
CA TYR A 299 -9.20 -3.23 5.77
C TYR A 299 -9.28 -1.79 5.26
N TYR A 300 -9.70 -1.56 4.01
CA TYR A 300 -9.80 -0.21 3.46
C TYR A 300 -10.82 0.65 4.21
N LYS A 301 -11.96 0.07 4.62
CA LYS A 301 -12.93 0.77 5.47
C LYS A 301 -12.34 1.15 6.81
N SER A 302 -11.56 0.27 7.45
CA SER A 302 -10.87 0.59 8.70
C SER A 302 -9.89 1.74 8.54
N VAL A 303 -9.07 1.74 7.48
CA VAL A 303 -8.11 2.82 7.18
C VAL A 303 -8.83 4.16 6.93
N LEU A 304 -10.00 4.12 6.29
CA LEU A 304 -10.88 5.28 6.09
C LEU A 304 -11.69 5.67 7.34
N ASN A 305 -11.40 5.06 8.49
CA ASN A 305 -12.05 5.30 9.78
C ASN A 305 -13.55 4.91 9.80
N ASP A 306 -14.02 4.10 8.84
CA ASP A 306 -15.34 3.45 8.85
C ASP A 306 -15.23 2.06 9.51
N ILE A 307 -14.86 2.05 10.80
CA ILE A 307 -14.65 0.81 11.56
C ILE A 307 -15.96 0.00 11.64
N LYS A 308 -17.11 0.68 11.78
CA LYS A 308 -18.42 0.03 11.84
C LYS A 308 -18.76 -0.69 10.53
N GLY A 309 -18.56 -0.03 9.40
CA GLY A 309 -18.77 -0.65 8.09
C GLY A 309 -17.78 -1.78 7.81
N ALA A 310 -16.54 -1.68 8.30
CA ALA A 310 -15.55 -2.76 8.23
C ALA A 310 -16.04 -4.01 8.97
N VAL A 311 -16.49 -3.85 10.22
CA VAL A 311 -17.04 -4.95 11.02
C VAL A 311 -18.31 -5.52 10.36
N GLU A 312 -19.18 -4.70 9.78
CA GLU A 312 -20.40 -5.18 9.12
C GLU A 312 -20.09 -6.10 7.93
N ILE A 313 -19.21 -5.68 7.01
CA ILE A 313 -18.88 -6.50 5.83
C ILE A 313 -18.16 -7.78 6.22
N LEU A 314 -17.23 -7.70 7.18
CA LEU A 314 -16.49 -8.85 7.66
C LEU A 314 -17.40 -9.83 8.42
N SER A 315 -18.40 -9.34 9.16
CA SER A 315 -19.33 -10.21 9.91
C SER A 315 -20.21 -11.01 8.95
N LYS A 316 -20.78 -10.36 7.93
CA LYS A 316 -21.55 -11.04 6.88
C LYS A 316 -20.69 -12.05 6.11
N ALA A 317 -19.42 -11.71 5.85
CA ALA A 317 -18.49 -12.64 5.21
C ALA A 317 -18.18 -13.85 6.10
N TYR A 318 -17.97 -13.64 7.41
CA TYR A 318 -17.69 -14.71 8.35
C TYR A 318 -18.89 -15.64 8.58
N GLU A 319 -20.12 -15.14 8.52
CA GLU A 319 -21.33 -15.99 8.51
C GLU A 319 -21.32 -16.99 7.34
N LYS A 320 -20.78 -16.58 6.18
CA LYS A 320 -20.68 -17.42 4.98
C LYS A 320 -19.45 -18.32 4.99
N TRP A 321 -18.35 -17.86 5.58
CA TRP A 321 -17.06 -18.58 5.63
C TRP A 321 -16.50 -18.62 7.06
N PRO A 322 -17.17 -19.34 7.99
CA PRO A 322 -16.81 -19.32 9.41
C PRO A 322 -15.47 -19.98 9.73
N ASP A 323 -14.94 -20.82 8.83
CA ASP A 323 -13.65 -21.49 8.99
C ASP A 323 -12.47 -20.68 8.38
N ASN A 324 -12.72 -19.47 7.90
CA ASN A 324 -11.67 -18.59 7.38
C ASN A 324 -11.00 -17.81 8.52
N TYR A 325 -9.74 -18.12 8.81
CA TYR A 325 -8.98 -17.50 9.90
C TYR A 325 -8.70 -16.00 9.68
N GLU A 326 -8.59 -15.53 8.43
CA GLU A 326 -8.33 -14.11 8.12
C GLU A 326 -9.55 -13.25 8.44
N LEU A 327 -10.75 -13.71 8.07
CA LEU A 327 -12.00 -13.05 8.44
C LEU A 327 -12.14 -12.98 9.97
N ALA A 328 -11.86 -14.06 10.70
CA ALA A 328 -11.85 -14.04 12.16
C ALA A 328 -10.84 -13.02 12.71
N TYR A 329 -9.62 -13.00 12.17
CA TYR A 329 -8.58 -12.08 12.61
C TYR A 329 -8.95 -10.61 12.39
N PHE A 330 -9.37 -10.25 11.17
CA PHE A 330 -9.77 -8.87 10.85
C PHE A 330 -11.06 -8.44 11.56
N LEU A 331 -11.98 -9.36 11.86
CA LEU A 331 -13.09 -9.09 12.78
C LEU A 331 -12.62 -8.79 14.19
N GLY A 332 -11.66 -9.57 14.69
CA GLY A 332 -11.00 -9.34 15.97
C GLY A 332 -10.44 -7.91 16.05
N LEU A 333 -9.64 -7.52 15.05
CA LEU A 333 -9.10 -6.15 14.95
C LEU A 333 -10.20 -5.08 14.88
N GLY A 334 -11.23 -5.28 14.05
CA GLY A 334 -12.34 -4.34 13.93
C GLY A 334 -13.09 -4.14 15.25
N TYR A 335 -13.33 -5.21 16.02
CA TYR A 335 -13.92 -5.09 17.36
C TYR A 335 -12.96 -4.47 18.38
N ASP A 336 -11.63 -4.63 18.22
CA ASP A 336 -10.63 -3.97 19.04
C ASP A 336 -10.65 -2.43 18.87
N ASP A 337 -10.78 -1.99 17.63
CA ASP A 337 -10.89 -0.58 17.26
C ASP A 337 -12.20 0.03 17.80
N LEU A 338 -13.30 -0.75 17.80
CA LEU A 338 -14.56 -0.37 18.44
C LEU A 338 -14.53 -0.42 19.97
N LYS A 339 -13.42 -0.86 20.59
CA LYS A 339 -13.28 -1.07 22.04
C LYS A 339 -14.26 -2.09 22.61
N GLU A 340 -14.65 -3.08 21.80
CA GLU A 340 -15.47 -4.22 22.19
C GLU A 340 -14.59 -5.43 22.55
N ASP A 341 -13.78 -5.29 23.60
CA ASP A 341 -12.74 -6.24 24.02
C ASP A 341 -13.20 -7.71 24.06
N LYS A 342 -14.42 -7.97 24.54
CA LYS A 342 -14.97 -9.35 24.61
C LYS A 342 -15.17 -9.97 23.24
N LYS A 343 -15.67 -9.21 22.26
CA LYS A 343 -15.88 -9.70 20.90
C LYS A 343 -14.54 -9.81 20.17
N SER A 344 -13.65 -8.83 20.35
CA SER A 344 -12.29 -8.88 19.83
C SER A 344 -11.58 -10.17 20.27
N ARG A 345 -11.60 -10.47 21.57
CA ARG A 345 -11.03 -11.70 22.13
C ARG A 345 -11.62 -12.95 21.52
N PHE A 346 -12.96 -13.03 21.42
CA PHE A 346 -13.64 -14.18 20.84
C PHE A 346 -13.15 -14.47 19.41
N TYR A 347 -13.08 -13.46 18.55
CA TYR A 347 -12.67 -13.65 17.16
C TYR A 347 -11.16 -13.87 16.99
N LEU A 348 -10.32 -13.25 17.79
CA LEU A 348 -8.88 -13.52 17.81
C LEU A 348 -8.58 -14.95 18.30
N GLU A 349 -9.28 -15.44 19.33
CA GLU A 349 -9.18 -16.84 19.76
C GLU A 349 -9.64 -17.81 18.66
N LYS A 350 -10.67 -17.46 17.89
CA LYS A 350 -11.10 -18.24 16.71
C LYS A 350 -10.01 -18.26 15.62
N ALA A 351 -9.41 -17.12 15.30
CA ALA A 351 -8.33 -17.04 14.32
C ALA A 351 -7.14 -17.93 14.72
N VAL A 352 -6.71 -17.85 15.98
CA VAL A 352 -5.64 -18.68 16.55
C VAL A 352 -6.01 -20.16 16.58
N LYS A 353 -7.28 -20.51 16.79
CA LYS A 353 -7.74 -21.91 16.75
C LYS A 353 -7.74 -22.47 15.33
N LEU A 354 -8.17 -21.68 14.35
CA LEU A 354 -8.24 -22.08 12.94
C LEU A 354 -6.85 -22.16 12.30
N LYS A 355 -5.94 -21.25 12.67
CA LYS A 355 -4.55 -21.24 12.25
C LYS A 355 -3.63 -21.09 13.47
N THR A 356 -3.15 -22.25 13.95
CA THR A 356 -2.43 -22.36 15.22
C THR A 356 -1.06 -21.68 15.22
N ASP A 357 -0.45 -21.51 14.05
CA ASP A 357 0.83 -20.82 13.84
C ASP A 357 0.65 -19.38 13.34
N TYR A 358 -0.54 -18.78 13.51
CA TYR A 358 -0.76 -17.40 13.07
C TYR A 358 -0.21 -16.38 14.07
N THR A 359 1.06 -16.01 13.88
CA THR A 359 1.82 -15.11 14.75
C THR A 359 1.11 -13.78 15.01
N ASP A 360 0.61 -13.11 13.97
CA ASP A 360 -0.07 -11.81 14.12
C ASP A 360 -1.30 -11.91 15.03
N ALA A 361 -2.14 -12.94 14.84
CA ALA A 361 -3.32 -13.15 15.68
C ALA A 361 -2.95 -13.45 17.14
N ARG A 362 -1.87 -14.19 17.38
CA ARG A 362 -1.38 -14.48 18.74
C ARG A 362 -0.85 -13.23 19.43
N MET A 363 -0.04 -12.43 18.73
CA MET A 363 0.49 -11.18 19.29
C MET A 363 -0.65 -10.21 19.62
N GLN A 364 -1.62 -10.04 18.72
CA GLN A 364 -2.78 -9.18 18.97
C GLN A 364 -3.66 -9.69 20.12
N LEU A 365 -3.89 -11.01 20.20
CA LEU A 365 -4.61 -11.62 21.33
C LEU A 365 -3.87 -11.42 22.65
N ALA A 366 -2.53 -11.53 22.64
CA ALA A 366 -1.72 -11.31 23.83
C ALA A 366 -1.83 -9.87 24.34
N VAL A 367 -1.68 -8.89 23.44
CA VAL A 367 -1.83 -7.45 23.77
C VAL A 367 -3.24 -7.15 24.31
N LEU A 368 -4.27 -7.74 23.72
CA LEU A 368 -5.64 -7.63 24.23
C LEU A 368 -5.78 -8.25 25.63
N CYS A 369 -5.26 -9.45 25.84
CA CYS A 369 -5.27 -10.11 27.14
C CYS A 369 -4.53 -9.29 28.19
N GLU A 370 -3.44 -8.62 27.83
CA GLU A 370 -2.73 -7.68 28.70
C GLU A 370 -3.62 -6.51 29.12
N ARG A 371 -4.30 -5.88 28.15
CA ARG A 371 -5.25 -4.77 28.40
C ARG A 371 -6.40 -5.21 29.30
N MET A 372 -6.84 -6.46 29.15
CA MET A 372 -7.85 -7.10 29.99
C MET A 372 -7.32 -7.61 31.35
N LYS A 373 -6.02 -7.44 31.63
CA LYS A 373 -5.32 -7.92 32.83
C LYS A 373 -5.33 -9.45 33.01
N ASP A 374 -5.45 -10.20 31.92
CA ASP A 374 -5.33 -11.65 31.86
C ASP A 374 -3.88 -12.05 31.56
N THR A 375 -3.04 -12.05 32.61
CA THR A 375 -1.60 -12.31 32.50
C THR A 375 -1.30 -13.73 32.00
N ALA A 376 -2.14 -14.71 32.32
CA ALA A 376 -1.97 -16.08 31.87
C ALA A 376 -2.13 -16.19 30.35
N CYS A 377 -3.23 -15.64 29.81
CA CYS A 377 -3.47 -15.59 28.37
C CYS A 377 -2.38 -14.80 27.62
N PHE A 378 -1.97 -13.65 28.17
CA PHE A 378 -0.89 -12.83 27.60
C PHE A 378 0.41 -13.62 27.47
N LYS A 379 0.85 -14.26 28.55
CA LYS A 379 2.11 -15.01 28.59
C LYS A 379 2.05 -16.21 27.66
N GLU A 380 0.98 -17.01 27.70
CA GLU A 380 0.82 -18.19 26.85
C GLU A 380 0.94 -17.84 25.36
N ASN A 381 0.29 -16.76 24.91
CA ASN A 381 0.29 -16.41 23.50
C ASN A 381 1.66 -15.90 23.01
N PHE A 382 2.37 -15.07 23.78
CA PHE A 382 3.72 -14.66 23.43
C PHE A 382 4.73 -15.82 23.51
N GLU A 383 4.61 -16.70 24.50
CA GLU A 383 5.48 -17.88 24.60
C GLU A 383 5.31 -18.82 23.40
N LYS A 384 4.07 -19.04 22.94
CA LYS A 384 3.82 -19.81 21.71
C LYS A 384 4.40 -19.17 20.46
N VAL A 385 4.40 -17.83 20.37
CA VAL A 385 5.09 -17.13 19.28
C VAL A 385 6.59 -17.37 19.36
N ILE A 386 7.21 -17.21 20.53
CA ILE A 386 8.66 -17.37 20.74
C ILE A 386 9.10 -18.84 20.55
N GLU A 387 8.27 -19.81 20.91
CA GLU A 387 8.53 -21.24 20.68
C GLU A 387 8.63 -21.54 19.19
N LYS A 388 7.75 -20.94 18.37
CA LYS A 388 7.69 -21.15 16.92
C LYS A 388 8.67 -20.31 16.14
N GLU A 389 8.87 -19.06 16.56
CA GLU A 389 9.74 -18.05 15.96
C GLU A 389 10.72 -17.54 17.03
N PRO A 390 11.80 -18.30 17.33
CA PRO A 390 12.74 -17.93 18.39
C PRO A 390 13.52 -16.64 18.11
N ASP A 391 13.46 -16.13 16.89
CA ASP A 391 14.06 -14.89 16.39
C ASP A 391 13.07 -13.72 16.29
N ASN A 392 11.80 -13.91 16.67
CA ASN A 392 10.83 -12.82 16.75
C ASN A 392 11.18 -11.88 17.92
N HIS A 393 12.09 -10.96 17.66
CA HIS A 393 12.61 -9.99 18.62
C HIS A 393 11.54 -9.05 19.17
N MET A 394 10.46 -8.80 18.42
CA MET A 394 9.32 -8.02 18.89
C MET A 394 8.58 -8.76 20.00
N ALA A 395 8.25 -10.04 19.82
CA ALA A 395 7.61 -10.87 20.82
C ALA A 395 8.50 -11.04 22.08
N LEU A 396 9.80 -11.28 21.87
CA LEU A 396 10.79 -11.38 22.95
C LEU A 396 10.81 -10.10 23.80
N ASN A 397 10.96 -8.93 23.16
CA ASN A 397 11.01 -7.66 23.88
C ASN A 397 9.69 -7.35 24.58
N TYR A 398 8.56 -7.56 23.90
CA TYR A 398 7.24 -7.24 24.46
C TYR A 398 6.93 -8.09 25.70
N LEU A 399 7.14 -9.40 25.63
CA LEU A 399 6.99 -10.29 26.78
C LEU A 399 7.95 -9.91 27.90
N GLY A 400 9.23 -9.70 27.58
CA GLY A 400 10.25 -9.31 28.55
C GLY A 400 9.91 -8.01 29.27
N TYR A 401 9.67 -6.92 28.53
CA TYR A 401 9.32 -5.62 29.09
C TYR A 401 8.06 -5.67 29.96
N SER A 402 7.02 -6.34 29.48
CA SER A 402 5.73 -6.46 30.17
C SER A 402 5.84 -7.23 31.50
N LEU A 403 6.70 -8.24 31.57
CA LEU A 403 7.04 -8.94 32.82
C LEU A 403 7.85 -8.04 33.76
N ALA A 404 8.85 -7.32 33.25
CA ALA A 404 9.66 -6.37 34.02
C ALA A 404 8.80 -5.27 34.65
N ASP A 405 7.88 -4.67 33.90
CA ASP A 405 7.06 -3.57 34.39
C ASP A 405 6.21 -3.99 35.60
N ARG A 406 5.73 -5.23 35.60
CA ARG A 406 4.97 -5.84 36.71
C ARG A 406 5.84 -6.40 37.84
N GLY A 407 7.17 -6.44 37.67
CA GLY A 407 8.07 -7.05 38.64
C GLY A 407 7.95 -8.57 38.70
N ILE A 408 7.53 -9.22 37.61
CA ILE A 408 7.34 -10.68 37.54
C ILE A 408 8.58 -11.29 36.87
N ASP A 409 9.24 -12.22 37.55
CA ASP A 409 10.37 -13.01 37.02
C ASP A 409 11.40 -12.16 36.24
N LEU A 410 12.03 -11.23 36.97
CA LEU A 410 12.94 -10.23 36.40
C LEU A 410 14.15 -10.88 35.70
N GLU A 411 14.59 -12.06 36.17
CA GLU A 411 15.64 -12.85 35.54
C GLU A 411 15.22 -13.37 34.16
N TYR A 412 14.02 -13.94 34.04
CA TYR A 412 13.51 -14.40 32.75
C TYR A 412 13.23 -13.23 31.81
N SER A 413 12.62 -12.16 32.32
CA SER A 413 12.41 -10.92 31.58
C SER A 413 13.70 -10.38 30.98
N GLN A 414 14.78 -10.28 31.78
CA GLN A 414 16.08 -9.83 31.31
C GLN A 414 16.60 -10.72 30.18
N LYS A 415 16.54 -12.05 30.32
CA LYS A 415 17.00 -12.98 29.26
C LYS A 415 16.25 -12.80 27.94
N LEU A 416 14.93 -12.55 28.00
CA LEU A 416 14.13 -12.30 26.79
C LEU A 416 14.57 -11.00 26.10
N ILE A 417 14.78 -9.93 26.87
CA ILE A 417 15.21 -8.63 26.33
C ILE A 417 16.66 -8.70 25.82
N GLU A 418 17.56 -9.42 26.49
CA GLU A 418 18.93 -9.69 26.01
C GLU A 418 18.89 -10.38 24.65
N LYS A 419 18.01 -11.37 24.49
CA LYS A 419 17.83 -12.06 23.21
C LYS A 419 17.27 -11.12 22.14
N ALA A 420 16.29 -10.28 22.46
CA ALA A 420 15.77 -9.27 21.53
C ALA A 420 16.87 -8.29 21.07
N LEU A 421 17.69 -7.80 22.00
CA LEU A 421 18.84 -6.93 21.73
C LEU A 421 19.93 -7.63 20.91
N SER A 422 20.10 -8.96 21.03
CA SER A 422 21.06 -9.68 20.19
C SER A 422 20.70 -9.62 18.69
N TYR A 423 19.41 -9.47 18.35
CA TYR A 423 18.93 -9.28 16.98
C TYR A 423 18.91 -7.81 16.56
N GLN A 424 18.56 -6.91 17.47
CA GLN A 424 18.54 -5.46 17.22
C GLN A 424 19.29 -4.67 18.32
N PRO A 425 20.64 -4.62 18.29
CA PRO A 425 21.44 -4.05 19.37
C PRO A 425 21.26 -2.55 19.59
N GLU A 426 20.88 -1.82 18.54
CA GLU A 426 20.74 -0.36 18.53
C GLU A 426 19.28 0.09 18.65
N ASN A 427 18.32 -0.84 18.80
CA ASN A 427 16.93 -0.48 18.93
C ASN A 427 16.68 0.24 20.27
N SER A 428 16.37 1.53 20.19
CA SER A 428 16.16 2.40 21.35
C SER A 428 15.09 1.86 22.31
N ALA A 429 13.98 1.32 21.80
CA ALA A 429 12.91 0.78 22.65
C ALA A 429 13.36 -0.49 23.41
N TYR A 430 14.26 -1.29 22.83
CA TYR A 430 14.76 -2.51 23.47
C TYR A 430 15.83 -2.17 24.50
N LEU A 431 16.64 -1.14 24.24
CA LEU A 431 17.59 -0.58 25.19
C LEU A 431 16.85 0.04 26.39
N ASP A 432 15.74 0.76 26.17
CA ASP A 432 14.87 1.24 27.25
C ASP A 432 14.28 0.08 28.05
N SER A 433 13.77 -0.96 27.37
CA SER A 433 13.23 -2.16 28.03
C SER A 433 14.29 -2.84 28.92
N MET A 434 15.53 -2.92 28.44
CA MET A 434 16.67 -3.45 29.21
C MET A 434 17.00 -2.56 30.42
N SER A 435 16.99 -1.24 30.22
CA SER A 435 17.20 -0.29 31.31
C SER A 435 16.11 -0.44 32.39
N TRP A 436 14.86 -0.69 31.98
CA TRP A 436 13.73 -0.81 32.88
C TRP A 436 13.78 -2.09 33.72
N VAL A 437 14.15 -3.24 33.14
CA VAL A 437 14.31 -4.47 33.92
C VAL A 437 15.46 -4.36 34.92
N LEU A 438 16.59 -3.76 34.54
CA LEU A 438 17.73 -3.51 35.45
C LEU A 438 17.36 -2.55 36.58
N TYR A 439 16.61 -1.50 36.26
CA TYR A 439 16.06 -0.58 37.25
C TYR A 439 15.15 -1.29 38.26
N LYS A 440 14.26 -2.17 37.79
CA LYS A 440 13.36 -2.97 38.65
C LYS A 440 14.12 -3.96 39.53
N LYS A 441 15.27 -4.46 39.07
CA LYS A 441 16.21 -5.29 39.86
C LYS A 441 17.03 -4.49 40.88
N GLY A 442 16.99 -3.16 40.83
CA GLY A 442 17.76 -2.27 41.70
C GLY A 442 19.18 -1.97 41.20
N ASP A 443 19.57 -2.46 40.02
CA ASP A 443 20.86 -2.14 39.40
C ASP A 443 20.77 -0.83 38.61
N TYR A 444 20.76 0.27 39.35
CA TYR A 444 20.56 1.61 38.77
C TYR A 444 21.73 2.08 37.90
N ASN A 445 22.96 1.61 38.14
CA ASN A 445 24.13 2.01 37.35
C ASN A 445 24.12 1.34 35.97
N SER A 446 23.81 0.05 35.90
CA SER A 446 23.64 -0.63 34.62
C SER A 446 22.41 -0.08 33.88
N ALA A 447 21.31 0.17 34.59
CA ALA A 447 20.12 0.81 34.02
C ALA A 447 20.46 2.17 33.38
N LEU A 448 21.26 3.00 34.06
CA LEU A 448 21.73 4.28 33.53
C LEU A 448 22.48 4.12 32.21
N THR A 449 23.36 3.12 32.11
CA THR A 449 24.14 2.88 30.89
C THR A 449 23.24 2.55 29.69
N TYR A 450 22.19 1.74 29.89
CA TYR A 450 21.26 1.37 28.83
C TYR A 450 20.31 2.51 28.45
N ILE A 451 19.79 3.27 29.42
CA ILE A 451 18.87 4.38 29.11
C ILE A 451 19.58 5.53 28.38
N GLU A 452 20.85 5.81 28.69
CA GLU A 452 21.63 6.81 27.96
C GLU A 452 21.86 6.39 26.50
N LYS A 453 22.11 5.10 26.25
CA LYS A 453 22.16 4.56 24.88
C LYS A 453 20.80 4.69 24.18
N ALA A 454 19.70 4.35 24.84
CA ALA A 454 18.36 4.50 24.29
C ALA A 454 18.09 5.96 23.86
N LEU A 455 18.43 6.93 24.71
CA LEU A 455 18.26 8.37 24.45
C LEU A 455 19.18 8.90 23.35
N SER A 456 20.33 8.27 23.11
CA SER A 456 21.25 8.66 22.03
C SER A 456 20.71 8.35 20.62
N GLY A 457 19.70 7.48 20.51
CA GLY A 457 19.04 7.10 19.26
C GLY A 457 18.18 8.19 18.60
N GLY A 458 18.03 9.36 19.22
CA GLY A 458 17.48 10.57 18.61
C GLY A 458 15.97 10.78 18.73
N GLU A 459 15.17 9.76 19.07
CA GLU A 459 13.73 9.92 19.35
C GLU A 459 13.48 10.31 20.82
N GLU A 460 12.84 11.47 21.04
CA GLU A 460 12.41 11.93 22.37
C GLU A 460 11.08 11.26 22.79
N ASP A 461 11.04 9.93 23.02
CA ASP A 461 9.83 9.26 23.52
C ASP A 461 9.54 9.64 25.00
N PRO A 462 8.31 10.11 25.34
CA PRO A 462 7.96 10.53 26.70
C PRO A 462 8.13 9.45 27.77
N THR A 463 7.96 8.17 27.42
CA THR A 463 8.07 7.02 28.31
C THR A 463 9.53 6.76 28.65
N VAL A 464 10.39 6.69 27.63
CA VAL A 464 11.85 6.54 27.78
C VAL A 464 12.42 7.68 28.64
N LEU A 465 11.99 8.93 28.38
CA LEU A 465 12.37 10.09 29.19
C LEU A 465 11.86 9.98 30.65
N SER A 466 10.67 9.43 30.87
CA SER A 466 10.18 9.19 32.23
C SER A 466 10.99 8.11 32.94
N HIS A 467 11.37 7.02 32.25
CA HIS A 467 12.24 5.97 32.80
C HIS A 467 13.62 6.52 33.16
N ALA A 468 14.22 7.36 32.30
CA ALA A 468 15.45 8.08 32.61
C ALA A 468 15.30 8.92 33.89
N GLY A 469 14.21 9.67 34.01
CA GLY A 469 13.90 10.42 35.21
C GLY A 469 13.84 9.56 36.47
N ASP A 470 13.20 8.38 36.40
CA ASP A 470 13.09 7.41 37.49
C ASP A 470 14.46 6.81 37.90
N ILE A 471 15.32 6.52 36.91
CA ILE A 471 16.67 6.02 37.12
C ILE A 471 17.55 7.08 37.81
N TYR A 472 17.63 8.30 37.27
CA TYR A 472 18.40 9.38 37.89
C TYR A 472 17.88 9.75 39.28
N PHE A 473 16.56 9.70 39.51
CA PHE A 473 16.00 9.94 40.83
C PHE A 473 16.49 8.92 41.86
N SER A 474 16.57 7.64 41.47
CA SER A 474 17.02 6.55 42.33
C SER A 474 18.53 6.61 42.60
N LEU A 475 19.30 7.13 41.65
CA LEU A 475 20.72 7.49 41.81
C LEU A 475 20.95 8.76 42.62
N LYS A 476 19.87 9.45 43.05
CA LYS A 476 19.90 10.74 43.75
C LYS A 476 20.46 11.91 42.93
N ASP A 477 20.59 11.75 41.62
CA ASP A 477 20.82 12.87 40.70
C ASP A 477 19.48 13.56 40.40
N TYR A 478 19.04 14.37 41.35
CA TYR A 478 17.76 15.08 41.26
C TYR A 478 17.72 16.11 40.13
N SER A 479 18.89 16.57 39.70
CA SER A 479 19.09 17.54 38.62
C SER A 479 18.72 16.93 37.27
N SER A 480 19.34 15.81 36.94
CA SER A 480 19.04 15.05 35.72
C SER A 480 17.63 14.49 35.77
N ALA A 481 17.20 13.96 36.93
CA ALA A 481 15.83 13.46 37.10
C ALA A 481 14.77 14.52 36.77
N TRP A 482 14.95 15.75 37.30
CA TRP A 482 14.08 16.88 36.97
C TRP A 482 14.05 17.18 35.48
N LYS A 483 15.23 17.30 34.85
CA LYS A 483 15.36 17.58 33.42
C LYS A 483 14.54 16.58 32.59
N TYR A 484 14.72 15.29 32.82
CA TYR A 484 14.05 14.25 32.03
C TYR A 484 12.54 14.18 32.27
N TYR A 485 12.07 14.32 33.52
CA TYR A 485 10.62 14.44 33.78
C TYR A 485 10.00 15.70 33.15
N ALA A 486 10.72 16.83 33.17
CA ALA A 486 10.25 18.08 32.57
C ALA A 486 10.12 17.96 31.04
N ILE A 487 11.09 17.33 30.37
CA ILE A 487 11.03 17.05 28.93
C ILE A 487 9.87 16.10 28.62
N SER A 488 9.77 14.98 29.33
CA SER A 488 8.68 14.01 29.16
C SER A 488 7.30 14.69 29.24
N ASN A 489 7.07 15.48 30.30
CA ASN A 489 5.81 16.20 30.51
C ASN A 489 5.56 17.32 29.48
N LEU A 490 6.61 17.90 28.90
CA LEU A 490 6.47 18.89 27.83
C LEU A 490 5.96 18.26 26.53
N ILE A 491 6.42 17.05 26.22
CA ILE A 491 6.02 16.31 25.02
C ILE A 491 4.61 15.73 25.21
N LYS A 492 4.37 15.08 26.35
CA LYS A 492 3.07 14.51 26.71
C LYS A 492 2.69 14.92 28.14
N PRO A 493 1.85 15.95 28.32
CA PRO A 493 1.44 16.40 29.64
C PRO A 493 0.76 15.29 30.45
N ASP A 494 1.32 14.97 31.62
CA ASP A 494 0.80 13.96 32.55
C ASP A 494 0.91 14.45 34.00
N LYS A 495 -0.18 14.31 34.77
CA LYS A 495 -0.23 14.82 36.16
C LYS A 495 0.77 14.14 37.09
N LYS A 496 1.02 12.83 36.92
CA LYS A 496 1.99 12.08 37.73
C LYS A 496 3.41 12.52 37.39
N ILE A 497 3.74 12.64 36.10
CA ILE A 497 5.08 13.10 35.66
C ILE A 497 5.33 14.55 36.10
N SER A 498 4.33 15.44 35.97
CA SER A 498 4.40 16.80 36.50
C SER A 498 4.67 16.85 38.01
N SER A 499 4.02 15.97 38.79
CA SER A 499 4.28 15.85 40.23
C SER A 499 5.70 15.34 40.53
N LYS A 500 6.18 14.33 39.78
CA LYS A 500 7.56 13.85 39.87
C LYS A 500 8.56 14.98 39.59
N ALA A 501 8.37 15.74 38.51
CA ALA A 501 9.19 16.90 38.17
C ALA A 501 9.20 17.96 39.28
N GLN A 502 8.04 18.35 39.84
CA GLN A 502 7.99 19.32 40.94
C GLN A 502 8.74 18.82 42.19
N LYS A 503 8.62 17.53 42.50
CA LYS A 503 9.29 16.92 43.65
C LYS A 503 10.80 16.90 43.47
N THR A 504 11.30 16.57 42.29
CA THR A 504 12.73 16.55 42.00
C THR A 504 13.32 17.95 41.91
N PHE A 505 12.58 18.91 41.34
CA PHE A 505 12.98 20.32 41.31
C PHE A 505 13.28 20.86 42.71
N LYS A 506 12.42 20.60 43.69
CA LYS A 506 12.62 21.02 45.10
C LYS A 506 13.85 20.39 45.76
N LYS A 507 14.31 19.24 45.24
CA LYS A 507 15.47 18.51 45.76
C LYS A 507 16.76 18.82 45.00
N ALA A 508 16.67 19.41 43.81
CA ALA A 508 17.82 19.79 43.02
C ALA A 508 18.42 21.07 43.61
N GLU A 509 19.59 20.98 44.23
CA GLU A 509 20.30 22.10 44.87
C GLU A 509 20.96 23.08 43.86
N ASN A 510 20.39 23.25 42.67
CA ASN A 510 21.00 24.09 41.63
C ASN A 510 19.95 24.80 40.75
N PRO A 511 19.75 26.12 40.96
CA PRO A 511 18.83 26.94 40.17
C PRO A 511 19.18 27.04 38.67
N ASN A 512 20.42 26.77 38.28
CA ASN A 512 20.90 26.96 36.90
C ASN A 512 20.48 25.84 35.94
N ILE A 513 20.06 24.68 36.45
CA ILE A 513 19.66 23.52 35.63
C ILE A 513 18.45 23.84 34.74
N PHE A 514 17.53 24.67 35.26
CA PHE A 514 16.39 25.16 34.48
C PHE A 514 16.84 25.99 33.28
N TYR A 515 17.87 26.82 33.46
CA TYR A 515 18.40 27.72 32.44
C TYR A 515 19.23 26.97 31.39
N ASP A 516 20.09 26.02 31.80
CA ASP A 516 20.86 25.19 30.86
C ASP A 516 19.96 24.34 29.96
N PHE A 517 18.84 23.85 30.51
CA PHE A 517 17.82 23.12 29.75
C PHE A 517 17.13 24.00 28.69
N LEU A 518 16.77 25.24 29.05
CA LEU A 518 16.16 26.19 28.13
C LEU A 518 17.14 26.63 27.03
N ALA A 519 18.40 26.93 27.39
CA ALA A 519 19.43 27.35 26.46
C ALA A 519 19.74 26.28 25.39
N LYS A 520 19.85 25.02 25.81
CA LYS A 520 20.17 23.88 24.93
C LYS A 520 19.02 23.44 24.02
N LYS A 521 17.75 23.57 24.46
CA LYS A 521 16.58 23.14 23.68
C LYS A 521 16.10 24.19 22.66
N TYR A 522 16.41 25.47 22.87
CA TYR A 522 15.86 26.57 22.07
C TYR A 522 16.90 27.41 21.35
N GLU A 523 18.19 27.01 21.34
CA GLU A 523 19.30 27.77 20.74
C GLU A 523 19.23 29.26 21.09
N PHE A 524 18.97 29.57 22.37
CA PHE A 524 18.96 30.95 22.83
C PHE A 524 20.40 31.49 22.82
N TYR A 525 20.77 32.18 21.74
CA TYR A 525 21.89 33.12 21.74
C TYR A 525 21.35 34.48 22.15
N SER A 526 21.65 34.94 23.37
CA SER A 526 21.45 36.33 23.75
C SER A 526 22.73 37.11 23.48
N PRO A 527 22.80 38.05 22.51
CA PRO A 527 23.85 39.06 22.49
C PRO A 527 23.38 40.21 23.39
N HIS A 528 24.16 40.48 24.44
CA HIS A 528 23.71 41.11 25.69
C HIS A 528 23.19 42.56 25.67
N GLU A 529 23.01 43.23 24.53
CA GLU A 529 22.64 44.66 24.49
C GLU A 529 22.03 45.02 23.12
N THR A 530 20.87 45.70 23.09
CA THR A 530 20.27 46.22 21.83
C THR A 530 19.72 47.63 21.99
N GLU A 531 19.96 48.45 20.97
CA GLU A 531 19.39 49.79 20.89
C GLU A 531 17.89 49.75 20.56
N CYS A 532 17.16 50.71 21.13
CA CYS A 532 15.75 50.90 20.96
C CYS A 532 15.39 52.39 20.91
N SER A 533 14.23 52.72 20.35
CA SER A 533 13.62 54.04 20.53
C SER A 533 12.24 53.88 21.14
N ALA A 534 11.91 54.71 22.13
CA ALA A 534 10.61 54.68 22.77
C ALA A 534 9.89 56.01 22.62
N VAL A 535 8.59 55.91 22.38
CA VAL A 535 7.68 57.04 22.34
C VAL A 535 6.62 56.82 23.41
N PHE A 536 6.61 57.71 24.39
CA PHE A 536 5.64 57.74 25.47
C PHE A 536 4.63 58.86 25.23
N VAL A 537 3.34 58.56 25.41
CA VAL A 537 2.27 59.55 25.40
C VAL A 537 1.57 59.48 26.75
N PHE A 538 1.78 60.48 27.60
CA PHE A 538 1.15 60.57 28.92
C PHE A 538 0.30 61.84 29.00
N ALA A 539 -0.99 61.69 29.32
CA ALA A 539 -1.91 62.82 29.47
C ALA A 539 -1.89 63.83 28.29
N GLY A 540 -1.72 63.32 27.06
CA GLY A 540 -1.68 64.13 25.83
C GLY A 540 -0.31 64.72 25.46
N LYS A 541 0.72 64.58 26.31
CA LYS A 541 2.10 65.00 25.99
C LYS A 541 2.92 63.83 25.46
N LYS A 542 3.58 64.05 24.32
CA LYS A 542 4.45 63.07 23.66
C LYS A 542 5.90 63.30 24.08
N ILE A 543 6.57 62.24 24.52
CA ILE A 543 7.98 62.22 24.89
C ILE A 543 8.63 61.11 24.08
N SER A 544 9.65 61.43 23.28
CA SER A 544 10.47 60.45 22.58
C SER A 544 11.85 60.41 23.22
N ALA A 545 12.40 59.22 23.39
CA ALA A 545 13.75 59.03 23.89
C ALA A 545 14.38 57.81 23.22
N ASP A 546 15.67 57.95 22.91
CA ASP A 546 16.50 56.82 22.52
C ASP A 546 16.88 56.03 23.76
N CYS A 547 16.95 54.71 23.62
CA CYS A 547 17.18 53.80 24.72
C CYS A 547 18.11 52.66 24.36
N HIS A 548 18.74 52.12 25.40
CA HIS A 548 19.48 50.88 25.33
C HIS A 548 18.84 49.88 26.29
N ILE A 549 18.49 48.69 25.82
CA ILE A 549 18.11 47.56 26.66
C ILE A 549 19.23 46.51 26.72
N SER A 550 19.64 46.19 27.94
CA SER A 550 20.55 45.09 28.27
C SER A 550 19.76 43.98 28.95
N PHE A 551 20.05 42.73 28.58
CA PHE A 551 19.42 41.55 29.16
C PHE A 551 20.44 40.70 29.90
N LYS A 552 20.07 40.23 31.09
CA LYS A 552 20.81 39.25 31.89
C LYS A 552 20.19 37.86 31.72
N ASP A 553 20.99 36.83 31.92
CA ASP A 553 20.63 35.42 31.68
C ASP A 553 19.46 34.91 32.54
N ASN A 554 19.17 35.59 33.65
CA ASN A 554 18.05 35.30 34.55
C ASN A 554 16.72 35.98 34.14
N GLY A 555 16.68 36.63 32.97
CA GLY A 555 15.54 37.40 32.47
C GLY A 555 15.39 38.78 33.12
N ASP A 556 16.35 39.17 33.95
CA ASP A 556 16.49 40.55 34.40
C ASP A 556 16.91 41.40 33.21
N PHE A 557 16.47 42.65 33.20
CA PHE A 557 16.81 43.57 32.13
C PHE A 557 16.99 44.98 32.66
N HIS A 558 17.80 45.74 31.95
CA HIS A 558 18.10 47.13 32.22
C HIS A 558 17.76 47.94 30.97
N ILE A 559 16.91 48.95 31.11
CA ILE A 559 16.64 49.92 30.06
C ILE A 559 17.14 51.29 30.51
N ILE A 560 18.04 51.88 29.75
CA ILE A 560 18.56 53.22 29.98
C ILE A 560 18.03 54.12 28.87
N PHE A 561 17.44 55.25 29.25
CA PHE A 561 16.94 56.26 28.32
C PHE A 561 17.86 57.47 28.32
N TYR A 562 18.16 57.97 27.13
CA TYR A 562 19.07 59.09 26.93
C TYR A 562 18.28 60.38 26.61
N ASP A 563 18.80 61.52 27.06
CA ASP A 563 18.32 62.83 26.64
C ASP A 563 18.86 63.20 25.23
N PRO A 564 18.44 64.32 24.62
CA PRO A 564 18.94 64.75 23.31
C PRO A 564 20.45 65.02 23.23
N LEU A 565 21.16 65.07 24.37
CA LEU A 565 22.61 65.21 24.46
C LEU A 565 23.29 63.85 24.75
N MET A 566 22.55 62.74 24.61
CA MET A 566 22.99 61.36 24.85
C MET A 566 23.44 61.09 26.29
N SER A 567 22.95 61.86 27.27
CA SER A 567 23.21 61.62 28.69
C SER A 567 22.11 60.72 29.30
N PRO A 568 22.43 59.71 30.14
CA PRO A 568 21.44 58.86 30.80
C PRO A 568 20.48 59.70 31.67
N SER A 569 19.26 59.86 31.19
CA SER A 569 18.27 60.76 31.80
C SER A 569 17.37 60.03 32.80
N PHE A 570 16.97 58.79 32.50
CA PHE A 570 16.18 57.93 33.37
C PHE A 570 16.38 56.44 33.02
N TYR A 571 16.14 55.53 33.97
CA TYR A 571 16.34 54.09 33.74
C TYR A 571 15.31 53.23 34.46
N PHE A 572 15.19 52.00 33.98
CA PHE A 572 14.39 50.92 34.55
C PHE A 572 15.27 49.69 34.63
N SER A 573 15.23 49.02 35.76
CA SER A 573 15.99 47.80 35.99
C SER A 573 15.07 46.86 36.71
N PHE A 574 14.77 45.73 36.09
CA PHE A 574 14.01 44.67 36.72
C PHE A 574 15.00 43.60 37.15
N GLU A 575 15.28 43.52 38.43
CA GLU A 575 16.27 42.62 39.01
C GLU A 575 15.67 41.81 40.15
N LYS A 576 15.84 40.49 40.15
CA LYS A 576 15.39 39.62 41.26
C LYS A 576 13.93 39.86 41.68
N GLU A 577 13.06 40.05 40.68
CA GLU A 577 11.62 40.33 40.84
C GLU A 577 11.25 41.72 41.39
N GLU A 578 12.24 42.59 41.61
CA GLU A 578 12.04 43.97 42.02
C GLU A 578 12.28 44.93 40.85
N LEU A 579 11.38 45.89 40.68
CA LEU A 579 11.57 46.98 39.73
C LEU A 579 12.27 48.15 40.41
N LYS A 580 13.48 48.46 39.95
CA LYS A 580 14.23 49.67 40.30
C LYS A 580 14.10 50.68 39.17
N MET A 581 13.82 51.94 39.51
CA MET A 581 13.65 53.00 38.52
C MET A 581 14.22 54.32 39.02
N LYS A 582 14.72 55.13 38.10
CA LYS A 582 14.96 56.55 38.29
C LYS A 582 14.16 57.26 37.21
N LEU A 583 13.16 58.06 37.57
CA LEU A 583 12.26 58.77 36.64
C LEU A 583 12.59 60.28 36.57
N PRO A 584 12.26 60.96 35.46
CA PRO A 584 12.38 62.41 35.36
C PRO A 584 11.48 63.11 36.40
N PRO A 585 11.88 64.31 36.91
CA PRO A 585 11.11 65.04 37.93
C PRO A 585 9.64 65.27 37.53
N GLN A 586 9.35 65.48 36.25
CA GLN A 586 7.99 65.74 35.77
C GLN A 586 7.03 64.53 35.88
N VAL A 587 7.57 63.33 36.14
CA VAL A 587 6.84 62.05 36.11
C VAL A 587 6.88 61.35 37.48
N ARG A 588 7.77 61.79 38.38
CA ARG A 588 8.10 61.15 39.66
C ARG A 588 6.94 61.15 40.67
N ASP A 589 6.04 62.14 40.59
CA ASP A 589 4.99 62.38 41.60
C ASP A 589 3.67 61.65 41.34
N ASN A 590 3.64 60.70 40.39
CA ASN A 590 2.44 59.92 40.09
C ASN A 590 2.65 58.42 40.45
N PRO A 591 2.16 57.96 41.61
CA PRO A 591 2.36 56.59 42.10
C PRO A 591 1.89 55.50 41.13
N LYS A 592 0.86 55.79 40.31
CA LYS A 592 0.34 54.84 39.32
C LYS A 592 1.34 54.52 38.22
N ILE A 593 2.28 55.43 37.96
CA ILE A 593 3.31 55.23 36.92
C ILE A 593 4.26 54.11 37.33
N TYR A 594 4.68 54.04 38.59
CA TYR A 594 5.47 52.92 39.12
C TYR A 594 4.75 51.58 38.96
N GLU A 595 3.45 51.56 39.27
CA GLU A 595 2.63 50.36 39.14
C GLU A 595 2.52 49.88 37.69
N TYR A 596 2.32 50.80 36.73
CA TYR A 596 2.25 50.48 35.31
C TYR A 596 3.57 49.95 34.76
N PHE A 597 4.70 50.54 35.13
CA PHE A 597 6.01 50.06 34.71
C PHE A 597 6.39 48.73 35.35
N ALA A 598 6.00 48.48 36.61
CA ALA A 598 6.18 47.18 37.27
C ALA A 598 5.39 46.07 36.54
N GLN A 599 4.17 46.37 36.10
CA GLN A 599 3.35 45.45 35.33
C GLN A 599 3.92 45.23 33.91
N ALA A 600 4.39 46.29 33.25
CA ALA A 600 5.05 46.20 31.94
C ALA A 600 6.37 45.41 32.00
N ALA A 601 7.15 45.56 33.06
CA ALA A 601 8.40 44.83 33.27
C ALA A 601 8.16 43.32 33.48
N LYS A 602 7.16 42.96 34.28
CA LYS A 602 6.72 41.56 34.43
C LYS A 602 6.25 40.97 33.10
N LEU A 603 5.53 41.75 32.29
CA LEU A 603 5.09 41.34 30.96
C LEU A 603 6.27 41.17 29.99
N MET A 604 7.25 42.08 29.97
CA MET A 604 8.44 41.95 29.15
C MET A 604 9.25 40.71 29.54
N ARG A 605 9.52 40.50 30.84
CA ARG A 605 10.16 39.27 31.34
C ARG A 605 9.43 38.02 30.87
N PHE A 606 8.10 38.02 30.87
CA PHE A 606 7.29 36.90 30.38
C PHE A 606 7.31 36.73 28.85
N ILE A 607 7.20 37.81 28.08
CA ILE A 607 7.25 37.79 26.60
C ILE A 607 8.62 37.28 26.13
N PHE A 608 9.70 37.71 26.78
CA PHE A 608 11.05 37.29 26.47
C PHE A 608 11.44 35.93 27.08
N SER A 609 10.61 35.35 27.96
CA SER A 609 10.80 33.99 28.54
C SER A 609 9.80 32.94 28.05
N SER A 610 8.84 33.30 27.19
CA SER A 610 7.82 32.38 26.66
C SER A 610 8.09 32.03 25.19
N LYS A 611 7.99 30.73 24.87
CA LYS A 611 8.11 30.17 23.51
C LYS A 611 7.23 30.92 22.49
N ALA A 612 7.83 31.39 21.39
CA ALA A 612 7.11 31.54 20.12
C ALA A 612 6.85 30.13 19.55
N GLY A 613 5.63 29.62 19.68
CA GLY A 613 5.21 28.35 19.08
C GLY A 613 4.46 28.59 17.76
N ASP A 614 4.81 27.80 16.75
CA ASP A 614 4.15 27.52 15.47
C ASP A 614 3.10 28.50 14.95
N SER A 615 3.45 29.21 13.86
CA SER A 615 2.45 29.65 12.88
C SER A 615 2.96 29.44 11.46
N LYS A 616 2.16 28.73 10.66
CA LYS A 616 2.31 28.64 9.21
C LYS A 616 2.21 30.04 8.57
N GLU A 617 3.11 30.29 7.62
CA GLU A 617 3.23 31.52 6.84
C GLU A 617 1.98 31.84 6.01
N LYS A 618 1.69 33.15 5.91
CA LYS A 618 1.38 33.85 4.66
C LYS A 618 1.82 35.31 4.80
N GLU A 619 2.68 35.76 3.90
CA GLU A 619 3.17 37.13 3.84
C GLU A 619 2.03 38.16 3.71
N GLY A 620 2.22 39.31 4.36
CA GLY A 620 1.46 40.53 4.07
C GLY A 620 0.21 40.81 4.91
N LYS A 621 -0.14 40.03 5.94
CA LYS A 621 -1.23 40.38 6.88
C LYS A 621 -0.83 40.19 8.34
N LYS A 622 -1.31 41.10 9.21
CA LYS A 622 -1.19 41.02 10.68
C LYS A 622 -1.53 39.61 11.17
N ILE A 623 -0.53 38.89 11.65
CA ILE A 623 -0.69 37.53 12.19
C ILE A 623 -1.26 37.67 13.61
N TYR A 624 -2.42 37.08 13.85
CA TYR A 624 -2.98 36.93 15.20
C TYR A 624 -2.90 35.44 15.59
N LEU A 625 -1.96 35.10 16.47
CA LEU A 625 -1.86 33.75 17.04
C LEU A 625 -3.12 33.47 17.90
N THR A 626 -3.81 32.37 17.62
CA THR A 626 -5.08 32.01 18.28
C THR A 626 -4.92 31.65 19.75
N LYS A 627 -3.74 31.17 20.20
CA LYS A 627 -3.43 30.92 21.62
C LYS A 627 -3.03 32.17 22.42
N GLU A 628 -2.59 33.25 21.76
CA GLU A 628 -2.28 34.53 22.43
C GLU A 628 -3.54 35.38 22.70
N LYS A 629 -4.64 35.15 21.95
CA LYS A 629 -5.90 35.89 22.14
C LYS A 629 -6.47 35.72 23.56
N ASP A 630 -6.44 34.51 24.12
CA ASP A 630 -6.91 34.26 25.49
C ASP A 630 -5.93 34.80 26.54
N PHE A 631 -4.65 34.94 26.22
CA PHE A 631 -3.63 35.54 27.08
C PHE A 631 -3.76 37.06 27.15
N PHE A 632 -3.84 37.76 26.01
CA PHE A 632 -4.12 39.21 25.98
C PHE A 632 -5.51 39.54 26.53
N LYS A 633 -6.48 38.64 26.37
CA LYS A 633 -7.79 38.73 27.03
C LYS A 633 -7.66 38.59 28.55
N LYS A 634 -6.88 37.63 29.06
CA LYS A 634 -6.56 37.49 30.50
C LYS A 634 -5.80 38.70 31.05
N ILE A 635 -4.83 39.27 30.35
CA ILE A 635 -4.12 40.51 30.75
C ILE A 635 -5.09 41.69 30.82
N LYS A 636 -5.95 41.85 29.80
CA LYS A 636 -6.99 42.89 29.78
C LYS A 636 -7.95 42.75 30.97
N THR A 637 -8.28 41.52 31.36
CA THR A 637 -9.19 41.23 32.48
C THR A 637 -8.53 41.32 33.86
N SER A 638 -7.21 41.10 33.98
CA SER A 638 -6.49 41.05 35.27
C SER A 638 -5.68 42.30 35.62
N LEU A 639 -5.25 43.10 34.62
CA LEU A 639 -4.32 44.23 34.81
C LEU A 639 -4.79 45.55 34.17
N GLY A 640 -5.89 45.54 33.40
CA GLY A 640 -6.41 46.75 32.74
C GLY A 640 -5.52 47.33 31.62
N LEU A 641 -4.44 46.64 31.26
CA LEU A 641 -3.49 47.00 30.21
C LEU A 641 -3.86 46.35 28.86
N LYS A 642 -3.61 47.03 27.75
CA LYS A 642 -3.65 46.43 26.39
C LYS A 642 -2.26 46.47 25.79
N ALA A 643 -1.67 45.30 25.53
CA ALA A 643 -0.38 45.19 24.87
C ALA A 643 -0.54 44.65 23.44
N TYR A 644 0.29 45.13 22.53
CA TYR A 644 0.35 44.73 21.13
C TYR A 644 1.82 44.51 20.76
N LEU A 645 2.11 43.39 20.12
CA LEU A 645 3.45 43.05 19.67
C LEU A 645 3.44 42.92 18.15
N LYS A 646 4.33 43.62 17.46
CA LYS A 646 4.58 43.46 16.03
C LYS A 646 5.84 42.62 15.85
N ARG A 647 5.69 41.50 15.16
CA ARG A 647 6.78 40.58 14.79
C ARG A 647 6.92 40.56 13.27
N ASN A 648 8.14 40.47 12.78
CA ASN A 648 8.44 40.22 11.37
C ASN A 648 9.25 38.93 11.21
N TYR A 649 9.07 38.30 10.05
CA TYR A 649 9.73 37.05 9.68
C TYR A 649 10.70 37.33 8.54
N TYR A 650 11.97 37.03 8.72
CA TYR A 650 12.98 37.20 7.67
C TYR A 650 14.00 36.06 7.75
N GLY A 651 14.19 35.33 6.64
CA GLY A 651 15.19 34.25 6.55
C GLY A 651 15.02 33.12 7.57
N GLY A 652 13.78 32.72 7.91
CA GLY A 652 13.52 31.67 8.90
C GLY A 652 13.59 32.12 10.37
N LYS A 653 13.75 33.42 10.63
CA LYS A 653 13.89 33.98 11.99
C LYS A 653 12.76 34.96 12.33
N ILE A 654 12.35 34.98 13.60
CA ILE A 654 11.35 35.92 14.15
C ILE A 654 12.07 37.10 14.79
N TRP A 655 11.77 38.32 14.32
CA TRP A 655 12.23 39.57 14.92
C TRP A 655 11.07 40.31 15.58
N VAL A 656 11.27 40.85 16.79
CA VAL A 656 10.30 41.74 17.42
C VAL A 656 10.62 43.16 16.95
N GLU A 657 9.74 43.77 16.16
CA GLU A 657 9.97 45.14 15.67
C GLU A 657 9.44 46.20 16.63
N ASN A 658 8.29 45.92 17.25
CA ASN A 658 7.58 46.92 18.03
C ASN A 658 6.75 46.29 19.15
N LEU A 659 6.82 46.89 20.34
CA LEU A 659 5.94 46.62 21.47
C LEU A 659 5.16 47.89 21.80
N LYS A 660 3.83 47.83 21.65
CA LYS A 660 2.90 48.90 21.98
C LYS A 660 2.10 48.55 23.22
N LEU A 661 2.21 49.37 24.25
CA LEU A 661 1.51 49.24 25.52
C LEU A 661 0.50 50.38 25.65
N LYS A 662 -0.78 50.08 25.90
CA LYS A 662 -1.81 51.06 26.21
C LYS A 662 -2.29 50.87 27.65
N PHE A 663 -2.33 51.98 28.38
CA PHE A 663 -2.78 52.09 29.76
C PHE A 663 -3.90 53.15 29.85
N PRO A 664 -4.69 53.22 30.94
CA PRO A 664 -5.90 54.04 31.01
C PRO A 664 -5.73 55.54 30.72
N ARG A 665 -4.51 56.10 30.82
CA ARG A 665 -4.21 57.53 30.55
C ARG A 665 -2.98 57.76 29.66
N GLY A 666 -2.63 56.79 28.82
CA GLY A 666 -1.56 56.95 27.86
C GLY A 666 -1.16 55.68 27.12
N GLU A 667 -0.13 55.80 26.30
CA GLU A 667 0.46 54.69 25.56
C GLU A 667 1.98 54.81 25.45
N ALA A 668 2.66 53.68 25.33
CA ALA A 668 4.10 53.59 25.12
C ALA A 668 4.36 52.67 23.92
N ASP A 669 5.09 53.18 22.93
CA ASP A 669 5.51 52.43 21.76
C ASP A 669 7.03 52.28 21.79
N ILE A 670 7.51 51.05 21.89
CA ILE A 670 8.94 50.72 21.93
C ILE A 670 9.30 50.03 20.61
N TYR A 671 10.30 50.55 19.91
CA TYR A 671 10.80 50.03 18.65
C TYR A 671 12.19 49.44 18.88
N PHE A 672 12.41 48.21 18.42
CA PHE A 672 13.67 47.49 18.59
C PHE A 672 14.43 47.45 17.26
N GLY A 673 15.74 47.73 17.29
CA GLY A 673 16.59 47.80 16.09
C GLY A 673 16.79 49.23 15.56
N ARG A 674 17.91 49.44 14.85
CA ARG A 674 18.46 50.77 14.51
C ARG A 674 17.89 51.42 13.24
N ASP A 675 17.05 50.73 12.46
CA ASP A 675 16.51 51.31 11.22
C ASP A 675 15.21 52.06 11.47
N ARG A 676 15.36 53.37 11.67
CA ARG A 676 14.37 54.38 11.27
C ARG A 676 14.96 55.33 10.25
#